data_AF-A0AAC9UG21-F1
#
_entry.id   AF-A0AAC9UG21-F1
#
_cell.length_a   1.000
_cell.length_b   1.000
_cell.length_c   1.000
_cell.angle_alpha   90.00
_cell.angle_beta   90.00
_cell.angle_gamma   90.00
#
_symmetry.space_group_name_H-M   'P 1'
#
loop_
_entity.id
_entity.type
_entity.pdbx_description
1 polymer ?
#
loop_
_entity_poly.entity_id
_entity_poly.type
_entity_poly.pdbx_seq_one_letter_code
_entity_poly.pdbx_strand_id
1 'polypeptide(L)'
;MDEKTLSFINKAKSIHGDTYSYDKSIYIGSNIKLTITCPQHGNFEQTPSNHYKYHCSKCSKEAQNQAKIAKASLQYIQKVTAVHQDKYDLSKIIYTGANKKVSVGCKHHGFFEIAARHFLAGSGCKLCGNKNTALKTIEAASKTFELKSRKVHGDRFDYKHVYYKGNTTRVTITCPEHGNFEQTPRKHLEGSGCHKCAIDNSTSRLSTSVFIEKAKIAHKNKYNYSKTQFTKSHEDIIITCEKHGDFSQNPHNHLAGAGCKSCANDRLTYTTGEFIDRANKKHNFYYTYEKTAYIASKTKVLITCPTHGLFYQKPILHLQGYGCNRCAAIKRGKDSSSSTAEFIQGANFIHDFRWNYDKTNYINNHVKVVITCDIHGDFEQTPGSHKGGRGCPKCGITKSTESGKVKYEEFLLRAQDVHGDKYLYDLVEYSAYSEKVSIKCLLHGVFNQSPASHIRGVGCPACGFESSAEKIRVPFSVIIEKANEIHNFKYSYSEITSNNSKGKILVSCPEHGEFEQKTDAHLRGVGCPECTSIKRNIQTDEFISRSLKIHKGRYGYDHVNCNGTNTLLKIECYVHGIFEQRASQHLKGSGCRDCYVDSTKLNLENYLKDCKKVHGDKYDYSKLEYNTIRDKVIITCHTHGDFLQTAHDHKHGGGCPKCAEYFRNLDNKDPDTPCYLYYLQLRTEHLIFYKVGITTKGVEQRFYRLEKDNTEILDQFSILTTLDKAIIAEQTILEEFEEYRLLMSDTLVLSKGGTECFADDVLGVHGLELEDYIT
;
A
#
# COMPACT_ATOMS: atom_id res chain seq x y z
N MET A 1 29.25 -84.56 -50.80
CA MET A 1 29.51 -83.31 -51.54
C MET A 1 30.57 -83.64 -52.57
N ASP A 2 30.32 -83.35 -53.84
CA ASP A 2 31.23 -83.68 -54.95
C ASP A 2 32.49 -82.81 -54.91
N GLU A 3 33.60 -83.36 -55.43
CA GLU A 3 34.94 -82.76 -55.37
C GLU A 3 34.98 -81.37 -56.04
N LYS A 4 34.15 -81.16 -57.06
CA LYS A 4 34.03 -79.88 -57.78
C LYS A 4 33.34 -78.81 -56.95
N THR A 5 32.26 -79.15 -56.22
CA THR A 5 31.63 -78.23 -55.25
C THR A 5 32.58 -77.87 -54.11
N LEU A 6 33.33 -78.85 -53.59
CA LEU A 6 34.30 -78.59 -52.51
C LEU A 6 35.42 -77.64 -52.97
N SER A 7 35.91 -77.83 -54.20
CA SER A 7 36.90 -76.95 -54.85
C SER A 7 36.36 -75.52 -55.01
N PHE A 8 35.10 -75.36 -55.45
CA PHE A 8 34.44 -74.05 -55.51
C PHE A 8 34.37 -73.38 -54.14
N ILE A 9 33.90 -74.10 -53.11
CA ILE A 9 33.72 -73.57 -51.75
C ILE A 9 35.06 -73.13 -51.16
N ASN A 10 36.12 -73.93 -51.30
CA ASN A 10 37.45 -73.57 -50.80
C ASN A 10 37.98 -72.29 -51.47
N LYS A 11 37.78 -72.15 -52.79
CA LYS A 11 38.15 -70.95 -53.53
C LYS A 11 37.26 -69.73 -53.20
N ALA A 12 35.99 -69.94 -52.91
CA ALA A 12 35.09 -68.86 -52.48
C ALA A 12 35.45 -68.36 -51.07
N LYS A 13 35.80 -69.28 -50.15
CA LYS A 13 36.31 -68.96 -48.81
C LYS A 13 37.67 -68.28 -48.82
N SER A 14 38.56 -68.59 -49.77
CA SER A 14 39.85 -67.88 -49.87
C SER A 14 39.69 -66.40 -50.28
N ILE A 15 38.57 -66.03 -50.91
CA ILE A 15 38.29 -64.66 -51.37
C ILE A 15 37.44 -63.89 -50.35
N HIS A 16 36.37 -64.51 -49.85
CA HIS A 16 35.38 -63.86 -48.98
C HIS A 16 35.52 -64.23 -47.51
N GLY A 17 36.47 -65.08 -47.13
CA GLY A 17 36.55 -65.65 -45.78
C GLY A 17 35.28 -66.43 -45.42
N ASP A 18 34.89 -66.38 -44.15
CA ASP A 18 33.66 -67.01 -43.64
C ASP A 18 32.41 -66.11 -43.75
N THR A 19 32.44 -65.11 -44.65
CA THR A 19 31.34 -64.13 -44.80
C THR A 19 30.05 -64.75 -45.37
N TYR A 20 30.13 -65.90 -46.04
CA TYR A 20 28.99 -66.59 -46.66
C TYR A 20 28.94 -68.06 -46.24
N SER A 21 27.73 -68.61 -46.09
CA SER A 21 27.51 -70.05 -45.95
C SER A 21 27.22 -70.68 -47.32
N TYR A 22 27.77 -71.88 -47.52
CA TYR A 22 27.65 -72.64 -48.77
C TYR A 22 26.93 -73.97 -48.57
N ASP A 23 26.18 -74.13 -47.47
CA ASP A 23 25.54 -75.41 -47.11
C ASP A 23 24.49 -75.87 -48.14
N LYS A 24 24.02 -74.94 -48.98
CA LYS A 24 23.04 -75.17 -50.06
C LYS A 24 23.66 -75.01 -51.47
N SER A 25 24.97 -74.86 -51.57
CA SER A 25 25.69 -74.67 -52.83
C SER A 25 25.96 -76.01 -53.51
N ILE A 26 25.57 -76.15 -54.77
CA ILE A 26 25.89 -77.31 -55.62
C ILE A 26 26.52 -76.78 -56.92
N TYR A 27 27.75 -77.19 -57.22
CA TYR A 27 28.47 -76.75 -58.40
C TYR A 27 28.20 -77.67 -59.59
N ILE A 28 27.54 -77.13 -60.62
CA ILE A 28 27.24 -77.88 -61.87
C ILE A 28 28.16 -77.41 -63.01
N GLY A 29 28.50 -76.12 -63.06
CA GLY A 29 29.38 -75.53 -64.08
C GLY A 29 29.62 -74.04 -63.86
N SER A 30 30.64 -73.48 -64.51
CA SER A 30 31.12 -72.10 -64.28
C SER A 30 30.11 -71.00 -64.63
N ASN A 31 29.14 -71.30 -65.49
CA ASN A 31 28.11 -70.37 -65.96
C ASN A 31 26.71 -70.67 -65.38
N ILE A 32 26.58 -71.70 -64.54
CA ILE A 32 25.31 -72.07 -63.91
C ILE A 32 25.29 -71.44 -62.51
N LYS A 33 24.16 -70.85 -62.13
CA LYS A 33 24.01 -70.22 -60.81
C LYS A 33 23.98 -71.28 -59.72
N LEU A 34 24.58 -70.96 -58.57
CA LEU A 34 24.48 -71.74 -57.35
C LEU A 34 23.94 -70.87 -56.22
N THR A 35 23.31 -71.52 -55.24
CA THR A 35 22.73 -70.87 -54.06
C THR A 35 23.82 -70.61 -53.03
N ILE A 36 23.98 -69.35 -52.64
CA ILE A 36 24.92 -68.89 -51.61
C ILE A 36 24.10 -68.22 -50.51
N THR A 37 24.45 -68.46 -49.25
CA THR A 37 23.72 -67.90 -48.11
C THR A 37 24.48 -66.72 -47.53
N CYS A 38 23.87 -65.53 -47.56
CA CYS A 38 24.34 -64.38 -46.81
C CYS A 38 23.76 -64.41 -45.38
N PRO A 39 24.58 -64.29 -44.33
CA PRO A 39 24.09 -64.25 -42.95
C PRO A 39 23.07 -63.13 -42.67
N GLN A 40 23.16 -62.00 -43.38
CA GLN A 40 22.31 -60.83 -43.18
C GLN A 40 21.05 -60.81 -44.07
N HIS A 41 21.11 -61.39 -45.27
CA HIS A 41 20.04 -61.25 -46.27
C HIS A 41 19.49 -62.58 -46.82
N GLY A 42 19.93 -63.70 -46.26
CA GLY A 42 19.50 -65.04 -46.66
C GLY A 42 20.11 -65.54 -47.97
N ASN A 43 19.45 -66.51 -48.58
CA ASN A 43 19.91 -67.17 -49.81
C ASN A 43 19.81 -66.24 -51.03
N PHE A 44 20.84 -66.24 -51.87
CA PHE A 44 20.85 -65.59 -53.16
C PHE A 44 21.59 -66.44 -54.19
N GLU A 45 21.30 -66.24 -55.47
CA GLU A 45 21.89 -67.01 -56.56
C GLU A 45 22.89 -66.18 -57.36
N GLN A 46 24.10 -66.72 -57.53
CA GLN A 46 25.12 -66.15 -58.42
C GLN A 46 25.85 -67.28 -59.14
N THR A 47 26.40 -66.97 -60.33
CA THR A 47 27.34 -67.89 -60.98
C THR A 47 28.65 -67.92 -60.19
N PRO A 48 29.40 -69.04 -60.21
CA PRO A 48 30.68 -69.16 -59.53
C PRO A 48 31.64 -68.01 -59.84
N SER A 49 31.73 -67.66 -61.12
CA SER A 49 32.58 -66.59 -61.66
C SER A 49 32.22 -65.20 -61.14
N ASN A 50 30.92 -64.91 -61.00
CA ASN A 50 30.45 -63.64 -60.45
C ASN A 50 30.60 -63.58 -58.94
N HIS A 51 30.39 -64.70 -58.25
CA HIS A 51 30.55 -64.73 -56.80
C HIS A 51 31.99 -64.43 -56.39
N TYR A 52 32.99 -64.92 -57.12
CA TYR A 52 34.40 -64.58 -56.84
C TYR A 52 34.72 -63.07 -56.94
N LYS A 53 33.92 -62.30 -57.68
CA LYS A 53 34.17 -60.87 -57.93
C LYS A 53 33.26 -59.95 -57.13
N TYR A 54 32.04 -60.39 -56.83
CA TYR A 54 30.99 -59.53 -56.28
C TYR A 54 30.43 -60.11 -54.98
N HIS A 55 30.19 -59.21 -54.02
CA HIS A 55 29.50 -59.53 -52.77
C HIS A 55 27.98 -59.64 -52.97
N CYS A 56 27.27 -59.98 -51.89
CA CYS A 56 25.82 -59.88 -51.83
C CYS A 56 25.37 -58.46 -52.21
N SER A 57 24.54 -58.35 -53.25
CA SER A 57 24.09 -57.06 -53.80
C SER A 57 23.31 -56.20 -52.80
N LYS A 58 22.63 -56.82 -51.82
CA LYS A 58 21.92 -56.12 -50.73
C LYS A 58 22.92 -55.53 -49.72
N CYS A 59 23.90 -56.30 -49.25
CA CYS A 59 25.00 -55.79 -48.42
C CYS A 59 25.75 -54.63 -49.11
N SER A 60 26.07 -54.76 -50.39
CA SER A 60 26.78 -53.71 -51.12
C SER A 60 25.95 -52.42 -51.23
N LYS A 61 24.63 -52.53 -51.45
CA LYS A 61 23.73 -51.36 -51.47
C LYS A 61 23.59 -50.70 -50.09
N GLU A 62 23.51 -51.49 -49.02
CA GLU A 62 23.46 -50.98 -47.64
C GLU A 62 24.76 -50.26 -47.27
N ALA A 63 25.91 -50.84 -47.59
CA ALA A 63 27.22 -50.22 -47.38
C ALA A 63 27.37 -48.91 -48.16
N GLN A 64 26.93 -48.87 -49.42
CA GLN A 64 26.91 -47.65 -50.23
C GLN A 64 25.99 -46.58 -49.64
N ASN A 65 24.82 -46.96 -49.12
CA ASN A 65 23.88 -46.02 -48.51
C ASN A 65 24.42 -45.47 -47.18
N GLN A 66 25.02 -46.31 -46.34
CA GLN A 66 25.70 -45.89 -45.11
C GLN A 66 26.86 -44.93 -45.40
N ALA A 67 27.69 -45.22 -46.40
CA ALA A 67 28.77 -44.33 -46.83
C ALA A 67 28.24 -42.97 -47.33
N LYS A 68 27.12 -42.98 -48.05
CA LYS A 68 26.45 -41.75 -48.54
C LYS A 68 25.91 -40.90 -47.38
N ILE A 69 25.27 -41.53 -46.38
CA ILE A 69 24.75 -40.85 -45.19
C ILE A 69 25.90 -40.29 -44.35
N ALA A 70 26.99 -41.04 -44.17
CA ALA A 70 28.17 -40.58 -43.44
C ALA A 70 28.81 -39.35 -44.09
N LYS A 71 29.00 -39.37 -45.43
CA LYS A 71 29.52 -38.23 -46.19
C LYS A 71 28.61 -36.99 -46.07
N ALA A 72 27.30 -37.18 -46.18
CA ALA A 72 26.33 -36.09 -46.06
C ALA A 72 26.28 -35.52 -44.62
N SER A 73 26.41 -36.38 -43.60
CA SER A 73 26.46 -35.97 -42.19
C SER A 73 27.71 -35.15 -41.90
N LEU A 74 28.88 -35.55 -42.41
CA LEU A 74 30.13 -34.81 -42.26
C LEU A 74 30.03 -33.39 -42.86
N GLN A 75 29.52 -33.29 -44.10
CA GLN A 75 29.31 -32.00 -44.76
C GLN A 75 28.29 -31.12 -44.02
N TYR A 76 27.24 -31.72 -43.47
CA TYR A 76 26.26 -30.99 -42.68
C TYR A 76 26.88 -30.45 -41.38
N ILE A 77 27.62 -31.28 -40.63
CA ILE A 77 28.33 -30.89 -39.40
C ILE A 77 29.24 -29.68 -39.66
N GLN A 78 30.04 -29.69 -40.73
CA GLN A 78 30.89 -28.55 -41.11
C GLN A 78 30.11 -27.25 -41.27
N LYS A 79 28.93 -27.29 -41.90
CA LYS A 79 28.10 -26.10 -42.11
C LYS A 79 27.48 -25.57 -40.82
N VAL A 80 26.98 -26.44 -39.94
CA VAL A 80 26.40 -25.98 -38.65
C VAL A 80 27.45 -25.53 -37.65
N THR A 81 28.68 -26.07 -37.70
CA THR A 81 29.80 -25.54 -36.91
C THR A 81 30.13 -24.10 -37.29
N ALA A 82 30.04 -23.72 -38.58
CA ALA A 82 30.25 -22.33 -39.00
C ALA A 82 29.19 -21.37 -38.44
N VAL A 83 27.93 -21.82 -38.30
CA VAL A 83 26.81 -21.00 -37.80
C VAL A 83 26.81 -20.88 -36.27
N HIS A 84 27.02 -21.99 -35.58
CA HIS A 84 26.88 -22.06 -34.11
C HIS A 84 28.20 -22.05 -33.35
N GLN A 85 29.33 -22.10 -34.05
CA GLN A 85 30.68 -22.18 -33.48
C GLN A 85 30.75 -23.33 -32.45
N ASP A 86 31.33 -23.07 -31.27
CA ASP A 86 31.55 -24.06 -30.22
C ASP A 86 30.40 -24.11 -29.19
N LYS A 87 29.16 -23.85 -29.61
CA LYS A 87 28.00 -23.82 -28.68
C LYS A 87 27.34 -25.18 -28.44
N TYR A 88 27.55 -26.15 -29.33
CA TYR A 88 26.86 -27.43 -29.31
C TYR A 88 27.80 -28.61 -29.53
N ASP A 89 27.51 -29.71 -28.86
CA ASP A 89 28.08 -31.03 -29.13
C ASP A 89 27.35 -31.65 -30.33
N LEU A 90 28.10 -31.89 -31.40
CA LEU A 90 27.62 -32.39 -32.70
C LEU A 90 27.90 -33.89 -32.89
N SER A 91 28.40 -34.58 -31.85
CA SER A 91 28.85 -35.98 -31.92
C SER A 91 27.77 -36.97 -32.33
N LYS A 92 26.48 -36.67 -32.07
CA LYS A 92 25.34 -37.55 -32.35
C LYS A 92 24.55 -37.18 -33.61
N ILE A 93 25.07 -36.30 -34.46
CA ILE A 93 24.36 -35.86 -35.67
C ILE A 93 24.45 -36.92 -36.76
N ILE A 94 23.29 -37.42 -37.18
CA ILE A 94 23.11 -38.25 -38.38
C ILE A 94 22.17 -37.52 -39.34
N TYR A 95 22.70 -37.04 -40.46
CA TYR A 95 21.94 -36.29 -41.45
C TYR A 95 21.35 -37.20 -42.52
N THR A 96 20.01 -37.29 -42.54
CA THR A 96 19.25 -38.06 -43.54
C THR A 96 18.36 -37.18 -44.42
N GLY A 97 18.31 -35.87 -44.16
CA GLY A 97 17.58 -34.89 -44.99
C GLY A 97 17.18 -33.61 -44.24
N ALA A 98 16.86 -32.54 -44.98
CA ALA A 98 16.66 -31.20 -44.42
C ALA A 98 15.46 -31.07 -43.44
N ASN A 99 14.39 -31.83 -43.67
CA ASN A 99 13.19 -31.83 -42.82
C ASN A 99 13.25 -32.89 -41.71
N LYS A 100 14.28 -33.74 -41.70
CA LYS A 100 14.46 -34.77 -40.65
C LYS A 100 15.12 -34.13 -39.43
N LYS A 101 14.81 -34.68 -38.25
CA LYS A 101 15.37 -34.22 -36.98
C LYS A 101 16.80 -34.74 -36.80
N VAL A 102 17.64 -33.91 -36.21
CA VAL A 102 19.01 -34.25 -35.81
C VAL A 102 19.14 -34.05 -34.31
N SER A 103 19.90 -34.94 -33.68
CA SER A 103 20.21 -34.89 -32.25
C SER A 103 21.42 -34.01 -32.00
N VAL A 104 21.24 -32.93 -31.23
CA VAL A 104 22.27 -31.92 -30.97
C VAL A 104 22.42 -31.72 -29.47
N GLY A 105 23.65 -31.74 -28.95
CA GLY A 105 23.93 -31.52 -27.53
C GLY A 105 24.12 -30.04 -27.20
N CYS A 106 23.29 -29.44 -26.35
CA CYS A 106 23.58 -28.15 -25.75
C CYS A 106 24.53 -28.33 -24.56
N LYS A 107 25.64 -27.58 -24.52
CA LYS A 107 26.60 -27.63 -23.40
C LYS A 107 25.99 -27.41 -22.00
N HIS A 108 24.84 -26.75 -21.92
CA HIS A 108 24.16 -26.46 -20.64
C HIS A 108 22.90 -27.29 -20.38
N HIS A 109 22.24 -27.81 -21.42
CA HIS A 109 20.90 -28.40 -21.30
C HIS A 109 20.79 -29.81 -21.92
N GLY A 110 21.91 -30.41 -22.29
CA GLY A 110 21.95 -31.78 -22.83
C GLY A 110 21.45 -31.89 -24.28
N PHE A 111 21.24 -33.12 -24.74
CA PHE A 111 20.82 -33.43 -26.11
C PHE A 111 19.36 -33.11 -26.37
N PHE A 112 19.07 -32.53 -27.52
CA PHE A 112 17.72 -32.22 -27.98
C PHE A 112 17.59 -32.44 -29.50
N GLU A 113 16.36 -32.66 -29.94
CA GLU A 113 16.04 -32.90 -31.35
C GLU A 113 15.55 -31.62 -32.03
N ILE A 114 16.15 -31.28 -33.17
CA ILE A 114 15.76 -30.14 -33.99
C ILE A 114 15.79 -30.51 -35.48
N ALA A 115 14.88 -29.96 -36.29
CA ALA A 115 14.93 -30.23 -37.73
C ALA A 115 16.20 -29.62 -38.34
N ALA A 116 16.88 -30.38 -39.21
CA ALA A 116 18.19 -30.01 -39.73
C ALA A 116 18.20 -28.63 -40.41
N ARG A 117 17.17 -28.30 -41.20
CA ARG A 117 17.05 -26.97 -41.83
C ARG A 117 16.99 -25.82 -40.82
N HIS A 118 16.32 -26.01 -39.69
CA HIS A 118 16.14 -24.95 -38.69
C HIS A 118 17.43 -24.75 -37.90
N PHE A 119 18.12 -25.84 -37.58
CA PHE A 119 19.43 -25.77 -36.94
C PHE A 119 20.45 -25.07 -37.84
N LEU A 120 20.48 -25.40 -39.14
CA LEU A 120 21.34 -24.70 -40.10
C LEU A 120 21.00 -23.22 -40.27
N ALA A 121 19.72 -22.83 -40.16
CA ALA A 121 19.28 -21.43 -40.21
C ALA A 121 19.59 -20.62 -38.93
N GLY A 122 20.30 -21.20 -37.96
CA GLY A 122 20.69 -20.52 -36.72
C GLY A 122 19.73 -20.71 -35.54
N SER A 123 18.67 -21.51 -35.70
CA SER A 123 17.83 -21.93 -34.55
C SER A 123 18.60 -22.92 -33.68
N GLY A 124 18.37 -22.92 -32.37
CA GLY A 124 19.11 -23.76 -31.43
C GLY A 124 18.31 -24.17 -30.20
N CYS A 125 18.99 -24.33 -29.07
CA CYS A 125 18.34 -24.73 -27.81
C CYS A 125 17.30 -23.68 -27.38
N LYS A 126 16.04 -24.09 -27.27
CA LYS A 126 14.93 -23.22 -26.86
C LYS A 126 15.13 -22.62 -25.46
N LEU A 127 15.75 -23.36 -24.53
CA LEU A 127 16.01 -22.89 -23.17
C LEU A 127 17.07 -21.75 -23.16
N CYS A 128 18.13 -21.88 -23.96
CA CYS A 128 19.10 -20.80 -24.18
C CYS A 128 18.46 -19.61 -24.89
N GLY A 129 17.62 -19.86 -25.90
CA GLY A 129 16.85 -18.84 -26.60
C GLY A 129 15.97 -18.02 -25.65
N ASN A 130 15.21 -18.69 -24.78
CA ASN A 130 14.31 -18.03 -23.82
C ASN A 130 15.06 -17.20 -22.78
N LYS A 131 16.20 -17.67 -22.26
CA LYS A 131 17.06 -16.89 -21.35
C LYS A 131 17.57 -15.61 -22.02
N ASN A 132 18.04 -15.70 -23.26
CA ASN A 132 18.54 -14.54 -24.00
C ASN A 132 17.44 -13.55 -24.39
N THR A 133 16.25 -14.04 -24.76
CA THR A 133 15.08 -13.18 -25.03
C THR A 133 14.59 -12.49 -23.77
N ALA A 134 14.57 -13.18 -22.62
CA ALA A 134 14.24 -12.57 -21.33
C ALA A 134 15.24 -11.48 -20.93
N LEU A 135 16.55 -11.71 -21.10
CA LEU A 135 17.60 -10.71 -20.86
C LEU A 135 17.42 -9.46 -21.74
N LYS A 136 17.17 -9.64 -23.04
CA LYS A 136 16.91 -8.52 -23.97
C LYS A 136 15.62 -7.74 -23.63
N THR A 137 14.58 -8.46 -23.20
CA THR A 137 13.30 -7.85 -22.79
C THR A 137 13.48 -7.03 -21.52
N ILE A 138 14.30 -7.51 -20.58
CA ILE A 138 14.59 -6.82 -19.33
C ILE A 138 15.48 -5.60 -19.56
N GLU A 139 16.48 -5.66 -20.43
CA GLU A 139 17.28 -4.48 -20.83
C GLU A 139 16.41 -3.38 -21.46
N ALA A 140 15.51 -3.75 -22.38
CA ALA A 140 14.57 -2.81 -22.98
C ALA A 140 13.60 -2.20 -21.94
N ALA A 141 13.14 -3.01 -20.98
CA ALA A 141 12.26 -2.56 -19.91
C ALA A 141 12.99 -1.67 -18.88
N SER A 142 14.25 -1.98 -18.53
CA SER A 142 15.11 -1.13 -17.69
C SER A 142 15.34 0.23 -18.33
N LYS A 143 15.62 0.27 -19.63
CA LYS A 143 15.81 1.53 -20.37
C LYS A 143 14.52 2.37 -20.42
N THR A 144 13.37 1.70 -20.54
CA THR A 144 12.07 2.37 -20.47
C THR A 144 11.79 2.94 -19.07
N PHE A 145 12.16 2.21 -18.02
CA PHE A 145 12.06 2.67 -16.63
C PHE A 145 12.96 3.87 -16.36
N GLU A 146 14.19 3.87 -16.87
CA GLU A 146 15.11 5.00 -16.77
C GLU A 146 14.49 6.28 -17.38
N LEU A 147 13.97 6.19 -18.61
CA LEU A 147 13.33 7.34 -19.28
C LEU A 147 12.14 7.90 -18.48
N LYS A 148 11.30 7.03 -17.90
CA LYS A 148 10.18 7.47 -17.06
C LYS A 148 10.65 8.10 -15.75
N SER A 149 11.71 7.56 -15.15
CA SER A 149 12.26 8.06 -13.89
C SER A 149 12.90 9.44 -14.06
N ARG A 150 13.60 9.67 -15.18
CA ARG A 150 14.14 11.00 -15.54
C ARG A 150 13.06 12.05 -15.77
N LYS A 151 11.86 11.67 -16.23
CA LYS A 151 10.73 12.62 -16.33
C LYS A 151 10.23 13.12 -14.98
N VAL A 152 10.34 12.29 -13.93
CA VAL A 152 9.86 12.63 -12.57
C VAL A 152 10.96 13.33 -11.78
N HIS A 153 12.19 12.85 -11.85
CA HIS A 153 13.29 13.29 -11.00
C HIS A 153 14.37 14.12 -11.72
N GLY A 154 14.27 14.33 -13.04
CA GLY A 154 15.34 14.92 -13.84
C GLY A 154 16.61 14.06 -13.80
N ASP A 155 17.77 14.72 -13.74
CA ASP A 155 19.08 14.07 -13.69
C ASP A 155 19.61 13.86 -12.26
N ARG A 156 18.72 13.82 -11.26
CA ARG A 156 19.08 13.70 -9.83
C ARG A 156 19.62 12.33 -9.43
N PHE A 157 19.40 11.29 -10.23
CA PHE A 157 19.79 9.92 -9.92
C PHE A 157 20.43 9.23 -11.13
N ASP A 158 21.36 8.31 -10.87
CA ASP A 158 21.95 7.43 -11.86
C ASP A 158 21.29 6.05 -11.82
N TYR A 159 21.00 5.52 -13.01
CA TYR A 159 20.26 4.28 -13.25
C TYR A 159 21.09 3.22 -14.00
N LYS A 160 22.40 3.43 -14.18
CA LYS A 160 23.31 2.54 -14.94
C LYS A 160 23.27 1.06 -14.53
N HIS A 161 22.88 0.75 -13.30
CA HIS A 161 22.83 -0.63 -12.77
C HIS A 161 21.40 -1.11 -12.46
N VAL A 162 20.37 -0.47 -13.00
CA VAL A 162 18.98 -0.85 -12.73
C VAL A 162 18.56 -2.07 -13.55
N TYR A 163 18.14 -3.11 -12.85
CA TYR A 163 17.57 -4.32 -13.44
C TYR A 163 16.06 -4.40 -13.18
N TYR A 164 15.26 -3.96 -14.14
CA TYR A 164 13.81 -3.82 -14.00
C TYR A 164 13.08 -5.13 -14.36
N LYS A 165 12.57 -5.83 -13.34
CA LYS A 165 11.74 -7.05 -13.50
C LYS A 165 10.22 -6.80 -13.36
N GLY A 166 9.82 -5.58 -12.97
CA GLY A 166 8.41 -5.22 -12.73
C GLY A 166 8.25 -4.15 -11.64
N ASN A 167 7.02 -3.68 -11.44
CA ASN A 167 6.72 -2.53 -10.56
C ASN A 167 6.85 -2.80 -9.05
N THR A 168 6.87 -4.07 -8.65
CA THR A 168 6.88 -4.49 -7.24
C THR A 168 8.24 -4.97 -6.75
N THR A 169 9.15 -5.34 -7.66
CA THR A 169 10.50 -5.78 -7.31
C THR A 169 11.39 -4.56 -7.05
N ARG A 170 12.13 -4.56 -5.94
CA ARG A 170 13.06 -3.46 -5.62
C ARG A 170 14.18 -3.36 -6.65
N VAL A 171 14.55 -2.12 -6.99
CA VAL A 171 15.67 -1.77 -7.86
C VAL A 171 16.66 -0.90 -7.09
N THR A 172 17.93 -1.05 -7.40
CA THR A 172 19.02 -0.26 -6.84
C THR A 172 19.23 0.98 -7.69
N ILE A 173 19.03 2.15 -7.10
CA ILE A 173 19.17 3.46 -7.74
C ILE A 173 20.35 4.17 -7.07
N THR A 174 21.18 4.84 -7.85
CA THR A 174 22.36 5.53 -7.33
C THR A 174 22.04 7.01 -7.16
N CYS A 175 22.19 7.51 -5.94
CA CYS A 175 22.21 8.94 -5.67
C CYS A 175 23.66 9.45 -5.78
N PRO A 176 23.95 10.51 -6.54
CA PRO A 176 25.31 11.07 -6.63
C PRO A 176 25.92 11.43 -5.27
N GLU A 177 25.10 11.95 -4.35
CA GLU A 177 25.54 12.38 -3.01
C GLU A 177 25.66 11.22 -2.01
N HIS A 178 24.78 10.23 -2.09
CA HIS A 178 24.56 9.24 -1.02
C HIS A 178 24.84 7.79 -1.41
N GLY A 179 25.24 7.57 -2.66
CA GLY A 179 25.45 6.25 -3.22
C GLY A 179 24.15 5.48 -3.46
N ASN A 180 24.27 4.15 -3.46
CA ASN A 180 23.21 3.23 -3.84
C ASN A 180 22.12 3.12 -2.76
N PHE A 181 20.86 3.19 -3.18
CA PHE A 181 19.69 2.93 -2.32
C PHE A 181 18.65 2.10 -3.08
N GLU A 182 17.85 1.33 -2.34
CA GLU A 182 16.83 0.45 -2.94
C GLU A 182 15.42 1.05 -2.83
N GLN A 183 14.68 1.02 -3.93
CA GLN A 183 13.25 1.37 -3.96
C GLN A 183 12.47 0.52 -4.94
N THR A 184 11.15 0.44 -4.78
CA THR A 184 10.30 -0.16 -5.83
C THR A 184 10.09 0.84 -6.97
N PRO A 185 10.12 0.41 -8.24
CA PRO A 185 9.87 1.28 -9.39
C PRO A 185 8.57 2.07 -9.30
N ARG A 186 7.50 1.47 -8.77
CA ARG A 186 6.22 2.17 -8.54
C ARG A 186 6.40 3.39 -7.63
N LYS A 187 6.98 3.21 -6.44
CA LYS A 187 7.18 4.32 -5.49
C LYS A 187 8.13 5.38 -6.03
N HIS A 188 9.15 4.95 -6.77
CA HIS A 188 10.10 5.88 -7.37
C HIS A 188 9.43 6.77 -8.42
N LEU A 189 8.61 6.19 -9.31
CA LEU A 189 7.84 6.93 -10.31
C LEU A 189 6.72 7.80 -9.71
N GLU A 190 6.22 7.45 -8.52
CA GLU A 190 5.29 8.29 -7.73
C GLU A 190 6.00 9.51 -7.08
N GLY A 191 7.32 9.67 -7.25
CA GLY A 191 8.08 10.82 -6.77
C GLY A 191 8.93 10.56 -5.52
N SER A 192 9.03 9.32 -5.04
CA SER A 192 9.92 8.99 -3.92
C SER A 192 11.39 9.00 -4.36
N GLY A 193 12.23 9.82 -3.72
CA GLY A 193 13.68 9.93 -3.98
C GLY A 193 14.55 9.30 -2.88
N CYS A 194 15.86 9.57 -2.89
CA CYS A 194 16.78 9.09 -1.87
C CYS A 194 16.39 9.58 -0.46
N HIS A 195 16.26 8.66 0.50
CA HIS A 195 15.90 9.00 1.87
C HIS A 195 16.96 9.86 2.56
N LYS A 196 18.26 9.63 2.28
CA LYS A 196 19.33 10.47 2.82
C LYS A 196 19.31 11.89 2.24
N CYS A 197 19.06 12.07 0.93
CA CYS A 197 18.79 13.40 0.39
C CYS A 197 17.57 14.08 1.01
N ALA A 198 16.53 13.31 1.36
CA ALA A 198 15.38 13.85 2.05
C ALA A 198 15.70 14.26 3.49
N ILE A 199 16.64 13.56 4.15
CA ILE A 199 17.17 13.92 5.47
C ILE A 199 18.09 15.14 5.39
N ASP A 200 18.95 15.22 4.39
CA ASP A 200 19.88 16.35 4.23
C ASP A 200 19.18 17.65 3.82
N ASN A 201 18.09 17.52 3.07
CA ASN A 201 17.17 18.64 2.79
C ASN A 201 16.11 18.83 3.88
N SER A 202 16.06 17.93 4.87
CA SER A 202 15.20 18.11 6.03
C SER A 202 15.79 19.19 6.92
N THR A 203 15.00 20.21 7.21
CA THR A 203 15.35 21.28 8.14
C THR A 203 15.67 20.80 9.56
N SER A 204 15.45 19.52 9.87
CA SER A 204 15.59 18.93 11.20
C SER A 204 17.04 18.74 11.69
N ARG A 205 18.07 18.99 10.87
CA ARG A 205 19.49 18.87 11.27
C ARG A 205 20.43 19.95 10.70
N LEU A 206 19.92 21.15 10.37
CA LEU A 206 20.84 22.25 10.02
C LEU A 206 21.71 22.62 11.24
N SER A 207 22.96 22.99 11.04
CA SER A 207 23.74 23.67 12.07
C SER A 207 23.40 25.16 12.10
N THR A 208 23.62 25.83 13.24
CA THR A 208 23.36 27.27 13.41
C THR A 208 24.03 28.11 12.31
N SER A 209 25.25 27.78 11.90
CA SER A 209 25.96 28.51 10.84
C SER A 209 25.29 28.38 9.47
N VAL A 210 24.86 27.17 9.10
CA VAL A 210 24.20 26.92 7.80
C VAL A 210 22.80 27.56 7.76
N PHE A 211 22.09 27.59 8.89
CA PHE A 211 20.81 28.28 9.01
C PHE A 211 20.95 29.78 8.76
N ILE A 212 21.94 30.43 9.40
CA ILE A 212 22.17 31.87 9.28
C ILE A 212 22.48 32.27 7.84
N GLU A 213 23.32 31.52 7.14
CA GLU A 213 23.65 31.82 5.73
C GLU A 213 22.43 31.73 4.82
N LYS A 214 21.58 30.70 5.00
CA LYS A 214 20.31 30.60 4.23
C LYS A 214 19.33 31.71 4.59
N ALA A 215 19.23 32.09 5.85
CA ALA A 215 18.33 33.14 6.33
C ALA A 215 18.75 34.53 5.80
N LYS A 216 20.06 34.82 5.79
CA LYS A 216 20.65 36.02 5.16
C LYS A 216 20.29 36.14 3.69
N ILE A 217 20.38 35.04 2.93
CA ILE A 217 20.01 35.02 1.51
C ILE A 217 18.50 35.27 1.34
N ALA A 218 17.66 34.55 2.08
CA ALA A 218 16.19 34.66 1.98
C ALA A 218 15.67 36.07 2.27
N HIS A 219 16.27 36.76 3.25
CA HIS A 219 15.88 38.11 3.68
C HIS A 219 16.80 39.22 3.17
N LYS A 220 17.73 38.93 2.26
CA LYS A 220 18.69 39.90 1.69
C LYS A 220 19.44 40.72 2.76
N ASN A 221 19.97 40.05 3.78
CA ASN A 221 20.71 40.65 4.90
C ASN A 221 19.92 41.67 5.75
N LYS A 222 18.59 41.56 5.83
CA LYS A 222 17.75 42.50 6.59
C LYS A 222 17.76 42.29 8.12
N TYR A 223 18.22 41.15 8.61
CA TYR A 223 18.14 40.77 10.02
C TYR A 223 19.51 40.37 10.56
N ASN A 224 19.72 40.58 11.86
CA ASN A 224 20.92 40.19 12.58
C ASN A 224 20.64 38.89 13.38
N TYR A 225 21.60 37.97 13.35
CA TYR A 225 21.49 36.62 13.91
C TYR A 225 22.52 36.35 15.02
N SER A 226 23.11 37.39 15.60
CA SER A 226 24.14 37.27 16.65
C SER A 226 23.68 36.50 17.89
N LYS A 227 22.37 36.50 18.16
CA LYS A 227 21.73 35.79 19.29
C LYS A 227 21.03 34.49 18.88
N THR A 228 21.13 34.09 17.62
CA THR A 228 20.43 32.91 17.09
C THR A 228 21.20 31.64 17.47
N GLN A 229 20.56 30.73 18.21
CA GLN A 229 21.05 29.36 18.43
C GLN A 229 20.06 28.37 17.83
N PHE A 230 20.52 27.54 16.90
CA PHE A 230 19.67 26.55 16.22
C PHE A 230 20.00 25.14 16.73
N THR A 231 19.08 24.58 17.51
CA THR A 231 19.16 23.24 18.10
C THR A 231 18.28 22.24 17.35
N LYS A 232 17.02 22.60 17.06
CA LYS A 232 16.01 21.74 16.39
C LYS A 232 15.06 22.57 15.50
N SER A 233 14.41 21.92 14.52
CA SER A 233 13.54 22.58 13.53
C SER A 233 12.21 23.15 14.03
N HIS A 234 11.78 22.74 15.23
CA HIS A 234 10.46 23.09 15.77
C HIS A 234 10.53 24.09 16.92
N GLU A 235 11.73 24.35 17.45
CA GLU A 235 11.95 25.35 18.50
C GLU A 235 12.13 26.72 17.86
N ASP A 236 11.50 27.75 18.43
CA ASP A 236 11.60 29.10 17.90
C ASP A 236 13.00 29.69 18.16
N ILE A 237 13.48 30.49 17.21
CA ILE A 237 14.78 31.16 17.29
C ILE A 237 14.63 32.65 17.49
N ILE A 238 15.61 33.24 18.18
CA ILE A 238 15.70 34.69 18.36
C ILE A 238 16.38 35.30 17.13
N ILE A 239 15.71 36.29 16.53
CA ILE A 239 16.16 37.03 15.36
C ILE A 239 16.10 38.51 15.71
N THR A 240 17.15 39.26 15.44
CA THR A 240 17.21 40.69 15.75
C THR A 240 16.82 41.49 14.51
N CYS A 241 15.76 42.29 14.63
CA CYS A 241 15.43 43.33 13.68
C CYS A 241 16.06 44.65 14.13
N GLU A 242 16.82 45.31 13.25
CA GLU A 242 17.46 46.59 13.57
C GLU A 242 16.46 47.68 14.00
N LYS A 243 15.19 47.60 13.57
CA LYS A 243 14.16 48.58 13.90
C LYS A 243 13.33 48.24 15.15
N HIS A 244 13.10 46.96 15.41
CA HIS A 244 12.12 46.49 16.41
C HIS A 244 12.72 45.61 17.49
N GLY A 245 14.05 45.43 17.48
CA GLY A 245 14.75 44.58 18.42
C GLY A 245 14.56 43.09 18.16
N ASP A 246 14.78 42.31 19.20
CA ASP A 246 14.75 40.85 19.17
C ASP A 246 13.31 40.34 19.08
N PHE A 247 13.05 39.41 18.16
CA PHE A 247 11.77 38.73 18.03
C PHE A 247 11.98 37.23 17.82
N SER A 248 11.03 36.44 18.32
CA SER A 248 11.07 34.98 18.22
C SER A 248 10.27 34.50 17.00
N GLN A 249 10.81 33.54 16.27
CA GLN A 249 10.14 32.95 15.12
C GLN A 249 10.59 31.52 14.84
N ASN A 250 9.66 30.68 14.39
CA ASN A 250 9.99 29.35 13.91
C ASN A 250 10.97 29.39 12.71
N PRO A 251 12.07 28.60 12.74
CA PRO A 251 13.08 28.58 11.68
C PRO A 251 12.55 28.24 10.29
N HIS A 252 11.61 27.29 10.18
CA HIS A 252 11.00 26.90 8.92
C HIS A 252 10.22 28.06 8.31
N ASN A 253 9.40 28.73 9.12
CA ASN A 253 8.61 29.89 8.69
C ASN A 253 9.51 31.08 8.31
N HIS A 254 10.61 31.28 9.04
CA HIS A 254 11.56 32.36 8.72
C HIS A 254 12.24 32.14 7.36
N LEU A 255 12.72 30.92 7.08
CA LEU A 255 13.30 30.57 5.78
C LEU A 255 12.29 30.64 4.63
N ALA A 256 11.00 30.40 4.91
CA ALA A 256 9.91 30.58 3.96
C ALA A 256 9.60 32.07 3.65
N GLY A 257 10.31 33.01 4.26
CA GLY A 257 10.20 34.45 4.00
C GLY A 257 9.34 35.23 4.98
N ALA A 258 8.85 34.61 6.06
CA ALA A 258 8.17 35.34 7.12
C ALA A 258 9.18 36.18 7.92
N GLY A 259 8.97 37.49 8.01
CA GLY A 259 9.85 38.42 8.73
C GLY A 259 9.26 38.95 10.04
N CYS A 260 9.88 39.98 10.60
CA CYS A 260 9.41 40.67 11.81
C CYS A 260 7.97 41.19 11.64
N LYS A 261 7.07 40.75 12.53
CA LYS A 261 5.65 41.14 12.53
C LYS A 261 5.46 42.64 12.74
N SER A 262 6.32 43.29 13.52
CA SER A 262 6.30 44.75 13.73
C SER A 262 6.69 45.51 12.46
N CYS A 263 7.72 45.08 11.73
CA CYS A 263 8.04 45.61 10.39
C CYS A 263 6.89 45.44 9.38
N ALA A 264 6.12 44.35 9.47
CA ALA A 264 4.95 44.15 8.62
C ALA A 264 3.81 45.11 8.98
N ASN A 265 3.66 45.44 10.27
CA ASN A 265 2.65 46.38 10.77
C ASN A 265 3.03 47.85 10.57
N ASP A 266 4.31 48.22 10.63
CA ASP A 266 4.78 49.59 10.36
C ASP A 266 4.55 50.01 8.90
N ARG A 267 4.47 49.04 7.98
CA ARG A 267 4.02 49.29 6.60
C ARG A 267 2.52 49.61 6.49
N LEU A 268 1.78 49.61 7.60
CA LEU A 268 0.33 49.84 7.69
C LEU A 268 -0.07 51.12 8.45
N THR A 269 0.88 51.94 8.92
CA THR A 269 0.56 53.26 9.46
C THR A 269 0.51 54.28 8.34
N TYR A 270 -0.67 54.42 7.74
CA TYR A 270 -0.96 55.46 6.75
C TYR A 270 -1.13 56.82 7.44
N THR A 271 -0.82 57.89 6.73
CA THR A 271 -1.37 59.21 7.07
C THR A 271 -2.88 59.24 6.77
N THR A 272 -3.60 60.20 7.36
CA THR A 272 -5.05 60.35 7.11
C THR A 272 -5.34 60.53 5.61
N GLY A 273 -4.51 61.27 4.86
CA GLY A 273 -4.66 61.43 3.41
C GLY A 273 -4.46 60.11 2.64
N GLU A 274 -3.41 59.35 2.95
CA GLU A 274 -3.14 58.07 2.27
C GLU A 274 -4.21 57.01 2.54
N PHE A 275 -4.81 57.01 3.75
CA PHE A 275 -5.96 56.16 4.05
C PHE A 275 -7.15 56.53 3.16
N ILE A 276 -7.46 57.82 3.03
CA ILE A 276 -8.59 58.32 2.23
C ILE A 276 -8.41 57.96 0.74
N ASP A 277 -7.21 58.14 0.18
CA ASP A 277 -6.93 57.80 -1.22
C ASP A 277 -7.15 56.32 -1.53
N ARG A 278 -6.71 55.45 -0.61
CA ARG A 278 -6.88 53.99 -0.76
C ARG A 278 -8.34 53.58 -0.56
N ALA A 279 -9.03 54.20 0.39
CA ALA A 279 -10.43 53.93 0.65
C ALA A 279 -11.32 54.36 -0.53
N ASN A 280 -11.03 55.51 -1.13
CA ASN A 280 -11.65 56.00 -2.36
C ASN A 280 -11.45 55.05 -3.53
N LYS A 281 -10.22 54.55 -3.76
CA LYS A 281 -9.96 53.54 -4.79
C LYS A 281 -10.73 52.24 -4.55
N LYS A 282 -10.85 51.80 -3.29
CA LYS A 282 -11.52 50.54 -2.94
C LYS A 282 -13.03 50.61 -3.09
N HIS A 283 -13.63 51.73 -2.72
CA HIS A 283 -15.09 51.93 -2.73
C HIS A 283 -15.56 52.80 -3.89
N ASN A 284 -14.70 53.04 -4.89
CA ASN A 284 -14.96 53.85 -6.07
C ASN A 284 -15.61 55.20 -5.73
N PHE A 285 -15.03 55.91 -4.75
CA PHE A 285 -15.48 57.23 -4.27
C PHE A 285 -16.89 57.28 -3.67
N TYR A 286 -17.46 56.15 -3.24
CA TYR A 286 -18.82 56.09 -2.69
C TYR A 286 -18.95 56.69 -1.27
N TYR A 287 -17.88 56.78 -0.47
CA TYR A 287 -17.93 57.33 0.90
C TYR A 287 -17.17 58.65 0.96
N THR A 288 -17.55 59.52 1.90
CA THR A 288 -16.82 60.77 2.17
C THR A 288 -16.15 60.73 3.54
N TYR A 289 -15.02 61.45 3.66
CA TYR A 289 -14.08 61.32 4.78
C TYR A 289 -13.74 62.66 5.44
N GLU A 290 -14.59 63.68 5.29
CA GLU A 290 -14.36 65.05 5.77
C GLU A 290 -14.13 65.13 7.28
N LYS A 291 -14.69 64.19 8.06
CA LYS A 291 -14.56 64.12 9.53
C LYS A 291 -13.70 62.95 10.00
N THR A 292 -12.91 62.36 9.10
CA THR A 292 -12.07 61.19 9.40
C THR A 292 -10.72 61.63 9.94
N ALA A 293 -10.39 61.26 11.18
CA ALA A 293 -9.04 61.34 11.74
C ALA A 293 -8.46 59.93 11.88
N TYR A 294 -7.48 59.59 11.04
CA TYR A 294 -6.82 58.28 11.09
C TYR A 294 -5.68 58.31 12.11
N ILE A 295 -5.76 57.44 13.12
CA ILE A 295 -4.71 57.27 14.13
C ILE A 295 -3.98 55.94 13.92
N ALA A 296 -4.72 54.84 13.77
CA ALA A 296 -4.14 53.51 13.55
C ALA A 296 -5.13 52.57 12.84
N SER A 297 -4.62 51.52 12.20
CA SER A 297 -5.40 50.60 11.35
C SER A 297 -6.49 49.81 12.08
N LYS A 298 -6.30 49.61 13.40
CA LYS A 298 -7.22 48.86 14.29
C LYS A 298 -8.19 49.75 15.06
N THR A 299 -7.94 51.06 15.12
CA THR A 299 -8.77 52.03 15.84
C THR A 299 -9.92 52.48 14.93
N LYS A 300 -11.16 52.48 15.44
CA LYS A 300 -12.33 52.85 14.63
C LYS A 300 -12.23 54.31 14.20
N VAL A 301 -12.49 54.59 12.93
CA VAL A 301 -12.56 55.93 12.36
C VAL A 301 -14.01 56.24 11.93
N LEU A 302 -14.34 57.53 11.88
CA LEU A 302 -15.63 58.02 11.44
C LEU A 302 -15.63 58.14 9.92
N ILE A 303 -16.61 57.51 9.25
CA ILE A 303 -16.77 57.50 7.79
C ILE A 303 -18.20 57.95 7.48
N THR A 304 -18.38 58.75 6.42
CA THR A 304 -19.71 59.22 6.01
C THR A 304 -20.21 58.38 4.84
N CYS A 305 -21.38 57.76 5.03
CA CYS A 305 -22.12 57.14 3.95
C CYS A 305 -23.13 58.14 3.35
N PRO A 306 -23.15 58.36 2.02
CA PRO A 306 -24.09 59.31 1.40
C PRO A 306 -25.56 59.01 1.69
N THR A 307 -25.91 57.76 1.94
CA THR A 307 -27.30 57.33 2.14
C THR A 307 -27.71 57.14 3.60
N HIS A 308 -26.75 56.97 4.53
CA HIS A 308 -27.05 56.65 5.94
C HIS A 308 -26.33 57.53 6.96
N GLY A 309 -25.57 58.52 6.49
CA GLY A 309 -24.81 59.43 7.34
C GLY A 309 -23.57 58.79 7.96
N LEU A 310 -23.14 59.35 9.09
CA LEU A 310 -21.89 59.02 9.78
C LEU A 310 -21.95 57.64 10.47
N PHE A 311 -20.90 56.84 10.32
CA PHE A 311 -20.75 55.56 11.02
C PHE A 311 -19.29 55.26 11.37
N TYR A 312 -19.07 54.45 12.41
CA TYR A 312 -17.74 54.04 12.85
C TYR A 312 -17.33 52.69 12.24
N GLN A 313 -16.12 52.62 11.69
CA GLN A 313 -15.55 51.37 11.19
C GLN A 313 -14.03 51.33 11.35
N LYS A 314 -13.46 50.13 11.48
CA LYS A 314 -12.00 49.97 11.52
C LYS A 314 -11.42 50.19 10.11
N PRO A 315 -10.38 51.04 9.94
CA PRO A 315 -9.73 51.29 8.66
C PRO A 315 -9.30 50.03 7.90
N ILE A 316 -8.74 49.03 8.62
CA ILE A 316 -8.31 47.77 7.99
C ILE A 316 -9.47 47.01 7.34
N LEU A 317 -10.65 46.98 7.98
CA LEU A 317 -11.84 46.32 7.44
C LEU A 317 -12.41 47.14 6.28
N HIS A 318 -12.38 48.46 6.39
CA HIS A 318 -12.85 49.34 5.33
C HIS A 318 -12.03 49.17 4.04
N LEU A 319 -10.70 49.11 4.14
CA LEU A 319 -9.80 48.85 3.01
C LEU A 319 -9.92 47.43 2.44
N GLN A 320 -10.37 46.46 3.24
CA GLN A 320 -10.72 45.11 2.75
C GLN A 320 -12.00 45.09 1.91
N GLY A 321 -12.80 46.17 1.93
CA GLY A 321 -14.03 46.31 1.14
C GLY A 321 -15.32 46.24 1.95
N TYR A 322 -15.24 46.15 3.28
CA TYR A 322 -16.43 46.25 4.12
C TYR A 322 -16.94 47.70 4.14
N GLY A 323 -18.23 47.88 3.82
CA GLY A 323 -18.88 49.19 3.76
C GLY A 323 -19.79 49.48 4.96
N CYS A 324 -20.71 50.45 4.80
CA CYS A 324 -21.73 50.76 5.78
C CYS A 324 -22.65 49.54 6.04
N ASN A 325 -22.83 49.18 7.31
CA ASN A 325 -23.67 48.06 7.72
C ASN A 325 -25.16 48.24 7.33
N ARG A 326 -25.68 49.48 7.32
CA ARG A 326 -27.02 49.80 6.86
C ARG A 326 -27.18 49.63 5.34
N CYS A 327 -26.20 50.08 4.55
CA CYS A 327 -26.14 49.74 3.12
C CYS A 327 -26.08 48.23 2.88
N ALA A 328 -25.29 47.50 3.67
CA ALA A 328 -25.16 46.05 3.55
C ALA A 328 -26.43 45.30 4.01
N ALA A 329 -27.19 45.87 4.95
CA ALA A 329 -28.49 45.35 5.35
C ALA A 329 -29.56 45.60 4.27
N ILE A 330 -29.55 46.77 3.62
CA ILE A 330 -30.44 47.08 2.49
C ILE A 330 -30.08 46.24 1.26
N LYS A 331 -28.79 46.00 0.96
CA LYS A 331 -28.39 45.06 -0.09
C LYS A 331 -28.89 43.64 0.21
N ARG A 332 -28.66 43.13 1.43
CA ARG A 332 -29.20 41.83 1.86
C ARG A 332 -30.74 41.76 1.85
N GLY A 333 -31.42 42.86 2.16
CA GLY A 333 -32.89 42.98 2.11
C GLY A 333 -33.45 43.06 0.69
N LYS A 334 -32.75 43.74 -0.23
CA LYS A 334 -33.08 43.75 -1.67
C LYS A 334 -32.80 42.42 -2.34
N ASP A 335 -31.73 41.73 -1.96
CA ASP A 335 -31.45 40.35 -2.41
C ASP A 335 -32.50 39.34 -1.90
N SER A 336 -33.35 39.73 -0.93
CA SER A 336 -34.41 38.91 -0.34
C SER A 336 -35.84 39.29 -0.77
N SER A 337 -36.04 40.43 -1.45
CA SER A 337 -37.35 40.85 -1.98
C SER A 337 -37.21 41.39 -3.41
N SER A 338 -37.08 40.47 -4.36
CA SER A 338 -37.36 40.81 -5.77
C SER A 338 -38.83 41.21 -5.92
N SER A 339 -39.16 42.14 -6.81
CA SER A 339 -40.57 42.35 -7.18
C SER A 339 -41.13 41.14 -7.94
N THR A 340 -42.45 40.97 -8.02
CA THR A 340 -43.07 39.92 -8.87
C THR A 340 -42.59 40.02 -10.32
N ALA A 341 -42.41 41.23 -10.85
CA ALA A 341 -41.87 41.45 -12.19
C ALA A 341 -40.41 40.96 -12.35
N GLU A 342 -39.55 41.23 -11.37
CA GLU A 342 -38.15 40.76 -11.38
C GLU A 342 -38.04 39.24 -11.19
N PHE A 343 -38.93 38.64 -10.38
CA PHE A 343 -39.04 37.18 -10.28
C PHE A 343 -39.43 36.57 -11.63
N ILE A 344 -40.45 37.10 -12.29
CA ILE A 344 -40.92 36.62 -13.60
C ILE A 344 -39.83 36.77 -14.66
N GLN A 345 -39.14 37.91 -14.70
CA GLN A 345 -38.04 38.12 -15.65
C GLN A 345 -36.89 37.12 -15.45
N GLY A 346 -36.49 36.88 -14.19
CA GLY A 346 -35.45 35.90 -13.88
C GLY A 346 -35.89 34.46 -14.14
N ALA A 347 -37.15 34.13 -13.88
CA ALA A 347 -37.71 32.81 -14.15
C ALA A 347 -37.81 32.54 -15.65
N ASN A 348 -38.22 33.54 -16.45
CA ASN A 348 -38.25 33.47 -17.91
C ASN A 348 -36.86 33.26 -18.51
N PHE A 349 -35.82 33.91 -17.98
CA PHE A 349 -34.45 33.73 -18.46
C PHE A 349 -33.93 32.29 -18.21
N ILE A 350 -34.31 31.68 -17.08
CA ILE A 350 -33.85 30.33 -16.70
C ILE A 350 -34.61 29.25 -17.46
N HIS A 351 -35.89 29.50 -17.73
CA HIS A 351 -36.78 28.54 -18.39
C HIS A 351 -37.07 28.85 -19.85
N ASP A 352 -36.39 29.84 -20.44
CA ASP A 352 -36.54 30.23 -21.84
C ASP A 352 -38.01 30.51 -22.22
N PHE A 353 -38.69 31.30 -21.39
CA PHE A 353 -40.10 31.73 -21.58
C PHE A 353 -41.15 30.61 -21.68
N ARG A 354 -40.86 29.42 -21.13
CA ARG A 354 -41.73 28.22 -21.24
C ARG A 354 -42.96 28.19 -20.33
N TRP A 355 -43.16 29.20 -19.48
CA TRP A 355 -44.22 29.19 -18.46
C TRP A 355 -44.96 30.53 -18.42
N ASN A 356 -46.24 30.48 -18.08
CA ASN A 356 -47.07 31.66 -17.87
C ASN A 356 -47.14 31.98 -16.35
N TYR A 357 -47.08 33.27 -16.01
CA TYR A 357 -47.01 33.80 -14.65
C TYR A 357 -48.14 34.80 -14.33
N ASP A 358 -49.21 34.84 -15.10
CA ASP A 358 -50.31 35.81 -14.95
C ASP A 358 -51.00 35.71 -13.58
N LYS A 359 -50.94 34.54 -12.95
CA LYS A 359 -51.49 34.26 -11.61
C LYS A 359 -50.43 34.27 -10.50
N THR A 360 -49.18 34.62 -10.82
CA THR A 360 -48.06 34.61 -9.87
C THR A 360 -48.06 35.88 -9.02
N ASN A 361 -48.08 35.73 -7.69
CA ASN A 361 -47.84 36.84 -6.75
C ASN A 361 -46.62 36.50 -5.86
N TYR A 362 -45.47 37.15 -6.12
CA TYR A 362 -44.23 36.86 -5.41
C TYR A 362 -44.12 37.68 -4.13
N ILE A 363 -43.84 37.00 -3.02
CA ILE A 363 -43.63 37.62 -1.70
C ILE A 363 -42.16 37.45 -1.26
N ASN A 364 -41.65 36.21 -1.25
CA ASN A 364 -40.25 35.88 -0.97
C ASN A 364 -39.89 34.49 -1.54
N ASN A 365 -38.62 34.09 -1.45
CA ASN A 365 -38.13 32.84 -2.06
C ASN A 365 -38.65 31.53 -1.43
N HIS A 366 -39.31 31.59 -0.27
CA HIS A 366 -39.76 30.42 0.49
C HIS A 366 -41.28 30.20 0.43
N VAL A 367 -42.06 31.23 0.10
CA VAL A 367 -43.51 31.13 -0.08
C VAL A 367 -43.83 30.64 -1.49
N LYS A 368 -44.70 29.64 -1.61
CA LYS A 368 -45.07 29.07 -2.92
C LYS A 368 -45.83 30.08 -3.77
N VAL A 369 -45.59 30.03 -5.09
CA VAL A 369 -46.29 30.82 -6.10
C VAL A 369 -46.96 29.89 -7.11
N VAL A 370 -48.05 30.35 -7.71
CA VAL A 370 -48.77 29.65 -8.79
C VAL A 370 -48.10 29.97 -10.11
N ILE A 371 -47.75 28.93 -10.86
CA ILE A 371 -47.12 28.99 -12.19
C ILE A 371 -47.96 28.15 -13.14
N THR A 372 -48.22 28.66 -14.34
CA THR A 372 -49.06 27.97 -15.32
C THR A 372 -48.21 27.31 -16.39
N CYS A 373 -48.44 26.01 -16.60
CA CYS A 373 -47.91 25.25 -17.72
C CYS A 373 -48.96 25.16 -18.82
N ASP A 374 -48.58 25.51 -20.06
CA ASP A 374 -49.50 25.49 -21.20
C ASP A 374 -50.10 24.10 -21.49
N ILE A 375 -49.41 23.03 -21.08
CA ILE A 375 -49.82 21.64 -21.31
C ILE A 375 -50.60 21.05 -20.12
N HIS A 376 -50.18 21.37 -18.89
CA HIS A 376 -50.65 20.68 -17.67
C HIS A 376 -51.42 21.57 -16.68
N GLY A 377 -51.59 22.86 -17.01
CA GLY A 377 -52.29 23.83 -16.19
C GLY A 377 -51.46 24.38 -15.02
N ASP A 378 -52.16 25.00 -14.06
CA ASP A 378 -51.57 25.66 -12.89
C ASP A 378 -50.93 24.67 -11.92
N PHE A 379 -49.76 25.00 -11.40
CA PHE A 379 -49.06 24.25 -10.36
C PHE A 379 -48.33 25.17 -9.39
N GLU A 380 -48.09 24.71 -8.15
CA GLU A 380 -47.44 25.50 -7.12
C GLU A 380 -45.99 25.10 -6.89
N GLN A 381 -45.08 26.08 -6.82
CA GLN A 381 -43.68 25.86 -6.45
C GLN A 381 -43.12 27.05 -5.67
N THR A 382 -42.06 26.82 -4.87
CA THR A 382 -41.33 27.93 -4.26
C THR A 382 -40.46 28.64 -5.30
N PRO A 383 -40.41 29.99 -5.31
CA PRO A 383 -39.60 30.76 -6.25
C PRO A 383 -38.11 30.38 -6.26
N GLY A 384 -37.53 30.04 -5.10
CA GLY A 384 -36.15 29.55 -5.03
C GLY A 384 -35.95 28.21 -5.74
N SER A 385 -36.90 27.28 -5.63
CA SER A 385 -36.84 26.00 -6.38
C SER A 385 -37.02 26.19 -7.87
N HIS A 386 -37.92 27.12 -8.26
CA HIS A 386 -38.21 27.40 -9.65
C HIS A 386 -37.03 28.10 -10.35
N LYS A 387 -36.42 29.11 -9.70
CA LYS A 387 -35.15 29.72 -10.13
C LYS A 387 -33.98 28.72 -10.10
N GLY A 388 -34.06 27.66 -9.30
CA GLY A 388 -33.12 26.54 -9.34
C GLY A 388 -33.27 25.62 -10.57
N GLY A 389 -34.12 25.97 -11.55
CA GLY A 389 -34.31 25.21 -12.78
C GLY A 389 -35.38 24.11 -12.70
N ARG A 390 -36.14 24.01 -11.59
CA ARG A 390 -37.25 23.05 -11.49
C ARG A 390 -38.50 23.62 -12.19
N GLY A 391 -38.99 22.92 -13.21
CA GLY A 391 -40.19 23.28 -13.97
C GLY A 391 -41.44 22.54 -13.50
N CYS A 392 -42.50 22.53 -14.33
CA CYS A 392 -43.73 21.79 -14.04
C CYS A 392 -43.45 20.33 -13.66
N PRO A 393 -43.91 19.83 -12.49
CA PRO A 393 -43.66 18.46 -12.06
C PRO A 393 -44.18 17.41 -13.05
N LYS A 394 -45.35 17.66 -13.68
CA LYS A 394 -45.91 16.77 -14.70
C LYS A 394 -45.08 16.77 -15.98
N CYS A 395 -44.59 17.93 -16.45
CA CYS A 395 -43.62 17.99 -17.55
C CYS A 395 -42.27 17.33 -17.20
N GLY A 396 -41.84 17.42 -15.95
CA GLY A 396 -40.62 16.75 -15.46
C GLY A 396 -40.78 15.23 -15.49
N ILE A 397 -41.96 14.73 -15.14
CA ILE A 397 -42.31 13.30 -15.26
C ILE A 397 -42.37 12.91 -16.75
N THR A 398 -43.03 13.69 -17.62
CA THR A 398 -43.10 13.36 -19.06
C THR A 398 -41.71 13.41 -19.73
N LYS A 399 -40.87 14.41 -19.39
CA LYS A 399 -39.45 14.47 -19.81
C LYS A 399 -38.59 13.38 -19.20
N SER A 400 -38.87 12.90 -17.99
CA SER A 400 -38.19 11.75 -17.38
C SER A 400 -38.60 10.44 -18.07
N THR A 401 -39.84 10.33 -18.53
CA THR A 401 -40.32 9.19 -19.33
C THR A 401 -39.86 9.26 -20.79
N GLU A 402 -39.62 10.46 -21.36
CA GLU A 402 -39.06 10.67 -22.70
C GLU A 402 -37.52 10.63 -22.72
N SER A 403 -36.84 11.07 -21.66
CA SER A 403 -35.39 10.90 -21.47
C SER A 403 -35.00 9.45 -21.18
N GLY A 404 -35.99 8.60 -20.89
CA GLY A 404 -35.88 7.14 -20.90
C GLY A 404 -36.11 6.51 -22.28
N LYS A 405 -36.52 7.28 -23.31
CA LYS A 405 -36.81 6.76 -24.66
C LYS A 405 -35.70 6.98 -25.69
N VAL A 406 -34.61 7.66 -25.35
CA VAL A 406 -33.41 7.64 -26.19
C VAL A 406 -32.37 6.76 -25.51
N LYS A 407 -32.10 5.60 -26.13
CA LYS A 407 -30.76 5.03 -26.37
C LYS A 407 -30.78 3.50 -26.65
N TYR A 408 -31.79 2.95 -27.34
CA TYR A 408 -31.64 1.60 -27.93
C TYR A 408 -30.47 1.58 -28.92
N GLU A 409 -30.38 2.60 -29.79
CA GLU A 409 -29.28 2.74 -30.76
C GLU A 409 -27.91 2.92 -30.08
N GLU A 410 -27.81 3.67 -28.98
CA GLU A 410 -26.53 3.79 -28.25
C GLU A 410 -26.19 2.55 -27.44
N PHE A 411 -27.20 1.82 -26.94
CA PHE A 411 -26.96 0.51 -26.35
C PHE A 411 -26.36 -0.44 -27.38
N LEU A 412 -26.90 -0.48 -28.62
CA LEU A 412 -26.33 -1.27 -29.71
C LEU A 412 -24.89 -0.87 -30.03
N LEU A 413 -24.61 0.43 -30.16
CA LEU A 413 -23.26 0.93 -30.44
C LEU A 413 -22.25 0.52 -29.35
N ARG A 414 -22.61 0.68 -28.06
CA ARG A 414 -21.73 0.32 -26.93
C ARG A 414 -21.60 -1.19 -26.75
N ALA A 415 -22.68 -1.94 -26.99
CA ALA A 415 -22.65 -3.38 -26.89
C ALA A 415 -21.77 -3.99 -27.99
N GLN A 416 -21.81 -3.43 -29.20
CA GLN A 416 -20.95 -3.84 -30.31
C GLN A 416 -19.49 -3.42 -30.12
N ASP A 417 -19.21 -2.28 -29.49
CA ASP A 417 -17.85 -1.90 -29.09
C ASP A 417 -17.23 -2.89 -28.09
N VAL A 418 -18.04 -3.37 -27.12
CA VAL A 418 -17.55 -4.25 -26.05
C VAL A 418 -17.47 -5.72 -26.48
N HIS A 419 -18.43 -6.21 -27.27
CA HIS A 419 -18.56 -7.63 -27.60
C HIS A 419 -18.37 -7.97 -29.08
N GLY A 420 -18.28 -6.98 -29.97
CA GLY A 420 -18.27 -7.17 -31.42
C GLY A 420 -19.55 -7.83 -31.92
N ASP A 421 -19.44 -8.71 -32.91
CA ASP A 421 -20.58 -9.36 -33.58
C ASP A 421 -21.07 -10.64 -32.87
N LYS A 422 -20.83 -10.79 -31.56
CA LYS A 422 -21.08 -12.05 -30.83
C LYS A 422 -22.54 -12.26 -30.42
N TYR A 423 -23.37 -11.22 -30.46
CA TYR A 423 -24.73 -11.23 -29.94
C TYR A 423 -25.69 -10.55 -30.91
N LEU A 424 -26.93 -11.04 -30.92
CA LEU A 424 -28.07 -10.45 -31.61
C LEU A 424 -29.05 -9.88 -30.57
N TYR A 425 -29.62 -8.72 -30.88
CA TYR A 425 -30.42 -7.91 -29.96
C TYR A 425 -31.87 -7.74 -30.43
N ASP A 426 -32.36 -8.67 -31.25
CA ASP A 426 -33.56 -8.57 -32.08
C ASP A 426 -34.90 -8.38 -31.30
N LEU A 427 -34.90 -8.38 -29.97
CA LEU A 427 -36.11 -8.38 -29.12
C LEU A 427 -36.00 -7.48 -27.86
N VAL A 428 -35.15 -6.45 -27.88
CA VAL A 428 -34.83 -5.69 -26.66
C VAL A 428 -35.58 -4.35 -26.63
N GLU A 429 -36.84 -4.40 -26.17
CA GLU A 429 -37.53 -3.22 -25.62
C GLU A 429 -37.42 -3.25 -24.09
N TYR A 430 -36.85 -2.20 -23.48
CA TYR A 430 -36.72 -2.10 -22.03
C TYR A 430 -37.12 -0.73 -21.52
N SER A 431 -37.69 -0.70 -20.33
CA SER A 431 -38.14 0.54 -19.68
C SER A 431 -37.03 1.18 -18.83
N ALA A 432 -36.06 0.38 -18.37
CA ALA A 432 -34.94 0.84 -17.55
C ALA A 432 -33.65 0.01 -17.76
N TYR A 433 -32.48 0.64 -17.63
CA TYR A 433 -31.16 0.00 -17.82
C TYR A 433 -30.84 -1.13 -16.82
N SER A 434 -31.56 -1.18 -15.71
CA SER A 434 -31.46 -2.22 -14.67
C SER A 434 -32.34 -3.43 -14.94
N GLU A 435 -33.32 -3.32 -15.83
CA GLU A 435 -34.26 -4.38 -16.19
C GLU A 435 -33.56 -5.49 -16.99
N LYS A 436 -33.92 -6.75 -16.76
CA LYS A 436 -33.33 -7.89 -17.48
C LYS A 436 -34.02 -8.05 -18.83
N VAL A 437 -33.24 -8.07 -19.90
CA VAL A 437 -33.70 -8.25 -21.28
C VAL A 437 -33.17 -9.56 -21.85
N SER A 438 -33.85 -10.09 -22.87
CA SER A 438 -33.43 -11.30 -23.58
C SER A 438 -32.42 -10.96 -24.67
N ILE A 439 -31.17 -11.38 -24.49
CA ILE A 439 -30.07 -11.21 -25.44
C ILE A 439 -29.77 -12.57 -26.09
N LYS A 440 -29.59 -12.62 -27.40
CA LYS A 440 -29.27 -13.86 -28.11
C LYS A 440 -27.77 -13.96 -28.37
N CYS A 441 -27.12 -14.94 -27.77
CA CYS A 441 -25.77 -15.34 -28.15
C CYS A 441 -25.84 -16.17 -29.44
N LEU A 442 -24.96 -15.86 -30.41
CA LEU A 442 -24.89 -16.63 -31.66
C LEU A 442 -24.50 -18.10 -31.44
N LEU A 443 -23.82 -18.43 -30.34
CA LEU A 443 -23.39 -19.79 -30.02
C LEU A 443 -24.36 -20.53 -29.09
N HIS A 444 -24.91 -19.86 -28.07
CA HIS A 444 -25.67 -20.51 -26.98
C HIS A 444 -27.14 -20.13 -26.89
N GLY A 445 -27.64 -19.35 -27.85
CA GLY A 445 -29.04 -18.95 -27.88
C GLY A 445 -29.38 -17.85 -26.88
N VAL A 446 -30.66 -17.77 -26.52
CA VAL A 446 -31.23 -16.64 -25.77
C VAL A 446 -30.95 -16.78 -24.27
N PHE A 447 -30.49 -15.70 -23.64
CA PHE A 447 -30.28 -15.60 -22.19
C PHE A 447 -30.72 -14.22 -21.66
N ASN A 448 -31.04 -14.14 -20.37
CA ASN A 448 -31.55 -12.91 -19.75
C ASN A 448 -30.45 -12.16 -18.99
N GLN A 449 -30.27 -10.88 -19.29
CA GLN A 449 -29.28 -10.01 -18.65
C GLN A 449 -29.70 -8.54 -18.73
N SER A 450 -29.28 -7.70 -17.79
CA SER A 450 -29.58 -6.26 -17.88
C SER A 450 -28.64 -5.52 -18.84
N PRO A 451 -29.13 -4.52 -19.61
CA PRO A 451 -28.31 -3.73 -20.52
C PRO A 451 -27.09 -3.10 -19.84
N ALA A 452 -27.23 -2.58 -18.62
CA ALA A 452 -26.12 -2.00 -17.84
C ALA A 452 -25.04 -3.01 -17.44
N SER A 453 -25.39 -4.28 -17.26
CA SER A 453 -24.40 -5.33 -16.95
C SER A 453 -23.68 -5.80 -18.22
N HIS A 454 -24.41 -5.84 -19.34
CA HIS A 454 -23.90 -6.29 -20.62
C HIS A 454 -22.82 -5.35 -21.18
N ILE A 455 -23.07 -4.04 -21.20
CA ILE A 455 -22.11 -3.01 -21.65
C ILE A 455 -20.87 -2.89 -20.74
N ARG A 456 -20.91 -3.47 -19.54
CA ARG A 456 -19.74 -3.53 -18.64
C ARG A 456 -18.80 -4.68 -18.97
N GLY A 457 -19.11 -5.46 -20.00
CA GLY A 457 -18.29 -6.58 -20.47
C GLY A 457 -18.71 -7.95 -19.93
N VAL A 458 -19.88 -8.06 -19.26
CA VAL A 458 -20.40 -9.36 -18.82
C VAL A 458 -21.17 -10.00 -19.98
N GLY A 459 -20.57 -11.04 -20.60
CA GLY A 459 -21.15 -11.76 -21.74
C GLY A 459 -22.13 -12.88 -21.35
N CYS A 460 -22.45 -13.75 -22.32
CA CYS A 460 -23.28 -14.93 -22.10
C CYS A 460 -22.67 -15.84 -21.02
N PRO A 461 -23.47 -16.26 -20.01
CA PRO A 461 -23.02 -17.20 -19.00
C PRO A 461 -22.48 -18.50 -19.58
N ALA A 462 -23.10 -19.07 -20.62
CA ALA A 462 -22.64 -20.30 -21.26
C ALA A 462 -21.28 -20.13 -21.95
N CYS A 463 -21.06 -19.04 -22.71
CA CYS A 463 -19.74 -18.68 -23.23
C CYS A 463 -18.70 -18.51 -22.10
N GLY A 464 -19.10 -17.88 -20.99
CA GLY A 464 -18.25 -17.71 -19.81
C GLY A 464 -17.88 -19.04 -19.15
N PHE A 465 -18.82 -19.99 -19.11
CA PHE A 465 -18.58 -21.35 -18.64
C PHE A 465 -17.69 -22.13 -19.60
N GLU A 466 -17.86 -22.01 -20.92
CA GLU A 466 -17.03 -22.69 -21.92
C GLU A 466 -15.59 -22.15 -21.96
N SER A 467 -15.41 -20.84 -21.94
CA SER A 467 -14.07 -20.22 -21.86
C SER A 467 -13.39 -20.43 -20.50
N SER A 468 -14.17 -20.67 -19.43
CA SER A 468 -13.65 -21.17 -18.15
C SER A 468 -13.35 -22.67 -18.20
N ALA A 469 -14.14 -23.47 -18.93
CA ALA A 469 -13.93 -24.90 -19.14
C ALA A 469 -12.70 -25.20 -20.03
N GLU A 470 -12.42 -24.35 -21.03
CA GLU A 470 -11.17 -24.36 -21.82
C GLU A 470 -9.94 -24.04 -20.96
N LYS A 471 -10.07 -23.14 -19.98
CA LYS A 471 -9.01 -22.90 -18.97
C LYS A 471 -8.86 -24.04 -17.96
N ILE A 472 -9.84 -24.95 -17.86
CA ILE A 472 -9.87 -26.06 -16.90
C ILE A 472 -9.39 -27.39 -17.51
N ARG A 473 -9.50 -27.59 -18.83
CA ARG A 473 -9.01 -28.82 -19.49
C ARG A 473 -7.53 -28.72 -19.86
N VAL A 474 -6.67 -28.81 -18.85
CA VAL A 474 -5.24 -29.04 -19.07
C VAL A 474 -5.04 -30.49 -19.51
N PRO A 475 -4.42 -30.77 -20.68
CA PRO A 475 -4.15 -32.14 -21.11
C PRO A 475 -3.32 -32.91 -20.07
N PHE A 476 -3.60 -34.20 -19.89
CA PHE A 476 -2.86 -35.07 -18.94
C PHE A 476 -1.34 -35.01 -19.13
N SER A 477 -0.88 -34.90 -20.38
CA SER A 477 0.54 -34.74 -20.71
C SER A 477 1.18 -33.50 -20.07
N VAL A 478 0.47 -32.37 -20.03
CA VAL A 478 0.96 -31.12 -19.43
C VAL A 478 0.99 -31.20 -17.90
N ILE A 479 0.09 -31.99 -17.30
CA ILE A 479 0.08 -32.25 -15.86
C ILE A 479 1.33 -33.08 -15.47
N ILE A 480 1.65 -34.12 -16.26
CA ILE A 480 2.84 -34.96 -16.06
C ILE A 480 4.13 -34.15 -16.21
N GLU A 481 4.24 -33.30 -17.24
CA GLU A 481 5.41 -32.45 -17.43
C GLU A 481 5.70 -31.59 -16.20
N LYS A 482 4.68 -30.89 -15.68
CA LYS A 482 4.82 -30.05 -14.49
C LYS A 482 5.10 -30.86 -13.22
N ALA A 483 4.46 -32.01 -13.07
CA ALA A 483 4.67 -32.87 -11.91
C ALA A 483 6.10 -33.44 -11.88
N ASN A 484 6.65 -33.78 -13.05
CA ASN A 484 8.04 -34.21 -13.21
C ASN A 484 9.04 -33.09 -12.93
N GLU A 485 8.76 -31.85 -13.31
CA GLU A 485 9.59 -30.70 -12.94
C GLU A 485 9.67 -30.52 -11.42
N ILE A 486 8.55 -30.67 -10.72
CA ILE A 486 8.46 -30.45 -9.27
C ILE A 486 9.12 -31.60 -8.49
N HIS A 487 8.83 -32.84 -8.89
CA HIS A 487 9.30 -34.04 -8.19
C HIS A 487 10.56 -34.65 -8.81
N ASN A 488 11.19 -33.95 -9.76
CA ASN A 488 12.41 -34.35 -10.46
C ASN A 488 12.33 -35.80 -10.99
N PHE A 489 11.25 -36.11 -11.71
CA PHE A 489 10.98 -37.42 -12.33
C PHE A 489 10.87 -38.61 -11.34
N LYS A 490 10.57 -38.35 -10.07
CA LYS A 490 10.51 -39.40 -9.03
C LYS A 490 9.30 -40.34 -9.12
N TYR A 491 8.20 -39.92 -9.74
CA TYR A 491 6.94 -40.65 -9.75
C TYR A 491 6.50 -40.99 -11.18
N SER A 492 5.79 -42.10 -11.36
CA SER A 492 5.04 -42.39 -12.58
C SER A 492 3.55 -42.15 -12.37
N TYR A 493 2.81 -41.93 -13.45
CA TYR A 493 1.41 -41.51 -13.40
C TYR A 493 0.56 -42.38 -14.31
N SER A 494 -0.57 -42.84 -13.80
CA SER A 494 -1.57 -43.64 -14.53
C SER A 494 -2.89 -42.85 -14.62
N GLU A 495 -3.76 -43.22 -15.56
CA GLU A 495 -4.93 -42.47 -16.07
C GLU A 495 -5.75 -41.66 -15.03
N ILE A 496 -6.33 -40.54 -15.51
CA ILE A 496 -7.19 -39.66 -14.71
C ILE A 496 -8.61 -40.25 -14.60
N THR A 497 -9.13 -40.44 -13.39
CA THR A 497 -10.53 -40.88 -13.18
C THR A 497 -11.58 -39.77 -13.38
N SER A 498 -11.16 -38.51 -13.43
CA SER A 498 -12.03 -37.36 -13.72
C SER A 498 -11.26 -36.17 -14.32
N ASN A 499 -11.61 -35.77 -15.55
CA ASN A 499 -10.99 -34.66 -16.30
C ASN A 499 -11.33 -33.27 -15.71
N ASN A 500 -10.90 -32.99 -14.48
CA ASN A 500 -10.96 -31.65 -13.89
C ASN A 500 -9.74 -31.38 -12.98
N SER A 501 -9.41 -30.11 -12.74
CA SER A 501 -8.25 -29.67 -11.93
C SER A 501 -8.36 -30.00 -10.44
N LYS A 502 -9.55 -30.41 -9.98
CA LYS A 502 -9.83 -30.90 -8.62
C LYS A 502 -9.84 -32.44 -8.54
N GLY A 503 -9.53 -33.12 -9.65
CA GLY A 503 -9.55 -34.57 -9.76
C GLY A 503 -8.43 -35.21 -8.95
N LYS A 504 -8.53 -36.52 -8.76
CA LYS A 504 -7.45 -37.32 -8.21
C LYS A 504 -6.61 -37.88 -9.35
N ILE A 505 -5.29 -37.88 -9.18
CA ILE A 505 -4.32 -38.56 -10.03
C ILE A 505 -3.79 -39.78 -9.28
N LEU A 506 -3.68 -40.90 -9.98
CA LEU A 506 -3.02 -42.10 -9.46
C LEU A 506 -1.52 -41.94 -9.70
N VAL A 507 -0.77 -41.86 -8.60
CA VAL A 507 0.68 -41.64 -8.60
C VAL A 507 1.34 -42.93 -8.13
N SER A 508 2.29 -43.45 -8.90
CA SER A 508 3.04 -44.64 -8.51
C SER A 508 4.42 -44.23 -8.01
N CYS A 509 4.72 -44.58 -6.77
CA CYS A 509 6.03 -44.41 -6.16
C CYS A 509 6.88 -45.67 -6.40
N PRO A 510 8.14 -45.53 -6.84
CA PRO A 510 9.04 -46.67 -7.03
C PRO A 510 9.23 -47.54 -5.77
N GLU A 511 9.12 -46.92 -4.59
CA GLU A 511 9.39 -47.55 -3.30
C GLU A 511 8.13 -48.06 -2.58
N HIS A 512 6.97 -47.43 -2.81
CA HIS A 512 5.76 -47.65 -1.98
C HIS A 512 4.50 -47.96 -2.80
N GLY A 513 4.63 -48.19 -4.10
CA GLY A 513 3.51 -48.54 -4.97
C GLY A 513 2.57 -47.37 -5.28
N GLU A 514 1.36 -47.70 -5.69
CA GLU A 514 0.36 -46.74 -6.19
C GLU A 514 -0.43 -46.08 -5.07
N PHE A 515 -0.64 -44.77 -5.18
CA PHE A 515 -1.44 -44.00 -4.24
C PHE A 515 -2.23 -42.90 -4.96
N GLU A 516 -3.43 -42.61 -4.45
CA GLU A 516 -4.26 -41.52 -4.98
C GLU A 516 -3.91 -40.19 -4.32
N GLN A 517 -3.76 -39.14 -5.13
CA GLN A 517 -3.54 -37.79 -4.64
C GLN A 517 -4.30 -36.77 -5.48
N LYS A 518 -4.73 -35.65 -4.89
CA LYS A 518 -5.34 -34.56 -5.67
C LYS A 518 -4.30 -33.94 -6.61
N THR A 519 -4.64 -33.69 -7.88
CA THR A 519 -3.73 -33.13 -8.89
C THR A 519 -3.13 -31.79 -8.45
N ASP A 520 -3.94 -30.90 -7.86
CA ASP A 520 -3.47 -29.59 -7.38
C ASP A 520 -2.47 -29.71 -6.22
N ALA A 521 -2.69 -30.66 -5.30
CA ALA A 521 -1.81 -30.90 -4.17
C ALA A 521 -0.47 -31.49 -4.62
N HIS A 522 -0.50 -32.42 -5.58
CA HIS A 522 0.71 -33.01 -6.14
C HIS A 522 1.57 -31.95 -6.87
N LEU A 523 0.93 -31.08 -7.66
CA LEU A 523 1.55 -29.93 -8.33
C LEU A 523 1.99 -28.80 -7.37
N ARG A 524 1.71 -28.90 -6.06
CA ARG A 524 2.32 -28.04 -5.02
C ARG A 524 3.56 -28.66 -4.37
N GLY A 525 3.97 -29.85 -4.80
CA GLY A 525 5.15 -30.55 -4.26
C GLY A 525 4.86 -31.52 -3.12
N VAL A 526 3.59 -31.87 -2.87
CA VAL A 526 3.25 -32.95 -1.93
C VAL A 526 3.55 -34.30 -2.61
N GLY A 527 4.47 -35.08 -2.04
CA GLY A 527 4.89 -36.38 -2.58
C GLY A 527 4.17 -37.57 -1.94
N CYS A 528 4.77 -38.75 -2.09
CA CYS A 528 4.29 -40.01 -1.49
C CYS A 528 4.24 -39.90 0.05
N PRO A 529 3.08 -40.17 0.68
CA PRO A 529 2.92 -40.17 2.13
C PRO A 529 3.91 -41.10 2.84
N GLU A 530 4.12 -42.30 2.33
CA GLU A 530 5.04 -43.30 2.91
C GLU A 530 6.52 -42.87 2.81
N CYS A 531 6.95 -42.32 1.66
CA CYS A 531 8.29 -41.70 1.54
C CYS A 531 8.50 -40.56 2.54
N THR A 532 7.44 -39.83 2.90
CA THR A 532 7.51 -38.74 3.88
C THR A 532 7.49 -39.26 5.31
N SER A 533 6.91 -40.44 5.55
CA SER A 533 6.99 -41.17 6.82
C SER A 533 8.39 -41.70 7.10
N ILE A 534 9.11 -42.24 6.11
CA ILE A 534 10.47 -42.79 6.28
C ILE A 534 11.52 -41.70 6.55
N LYS A 535 11.36 -40.49 5.99
CA LYS A 535 12.23 -39.33 6.32
C LYS A 535 12.06 -38.78 7.75
N ARG A 536 11.20 -39.39 8.58
CA ARG A 536 10.95 -38.96 9.98
C ARG A 536 11.73 -39.77 11.04
N ASN A 537 12.52 -40.78 10.65
CA ASN A 537 13.42 -41.48 11.58
C ASN A 537 14.81 -40.83 11.59
N ILE A 538 14.95 -39.80 12.43
CA ILE A 538 16.27 -39.27 12.82
C ILE A 538 16.81 -40.22 13.89
N GLN A 539 17.95 -40.86 13.62
CA GLN A 539 18.70 -41.69 14.57
C GLN A 539 19.36 -40.81 15.65
N THR A 540 19.60 -41.37 16.83
CA THR A 540 20.16 -40.66 18.00
C THR A 540 21.42 -39.84 17.69
N ASP A 541 22.36 -40.40 16.93
CA ASP A 541 23.63 -39.71 16.59
C ASP A 541 23.43 -38.49 15.67
N GLU A 542 22.48 -38.59 14.74
CA GLU A 542 22.12 -37.48 13.86
C GLU A 542 21.40 -36.37 14.64
N PHE A 543 20.55 -36.74 15.61
CA PHE A 543 19.91 -35.78 16.51
C PHE A 543 20.94 -35.01 17.35
N ILE A 544 21.90 -35.70 17.97
CA ILE A 544 22.91 -35.08 18.83
C ILE A 544 23.80 -34.13 18.02
N SER A 545 24.30 -34.57 16.87
CA SER A 545 25.17 -33.75 16.01
C SER A 545 24.50 -32.47 15.49
N ARG A 546 23.20 -32.53 15.15
CA ARG A 546 22.42 -31.35 14.75
C ARG A 546 22.11 -30.45 15.94
N SER A 547 21.77 -31.01 17.09
CA SER A 547 21.42 -30.25 18.29
C SER A 547 22.63 -29.48 18.86
N LEU A 548 23.84 -30.07 18.79
CA LEU A 548 25.09 -29.38 19.14
C LEU A 548 25.36 -28.14 18.26
N LYS A 549 25.09 -28.23 16.94
CA LYS A 549 25.27 -27.09 16.02
C LYS A 549 24.28 -25.95 16.32
N ILE A 550 23.04 -26.28 16.67
CA ILE A 550 21.99 -25.30 16.92
C ILE A 550 22.20 -24.61 18.27
N HIS A 551 22.46 -25.39 19.32
CA HIS A 551 22.48 -24.90 20.70
C HIS A 551 23.87 -24.59 21.23
N LYS A 552 24.93 -24.74 20.42
CA LYS A 552 26.31 -24.32 20.71
C LYS A 552 26.82 -24.79 22.08
N GLY A 553 26.52 -26.03 22.46
CA GLY A 553 27.01 -26.65 23.70
C GLY A 553 26.30 -26.23 24.99
N ARG A 554 25.04 -25.78 24.93
CA ARG A 554 24.24 -25.42 26.14
C ARG A 554 23.51 -26.59 26.82
N TYR A 555 23.55 -27.78 26.22
CA TYR A 555 22.78 -28.94 26.68
C TYR A 555 23.63 -30.21 26.58
N GLY A 556 23.47 -31.10 27.56
CA GLY A 556 23.98 -32.48 27.56
C GLY A 556 22.96 -33.47 27.00
N TYR A 557 23.46 -34.51 26.34
CA TYR A 557 22.64 -35.50 25.63
C TYR A 557 22.94 -36.95 26.05
N ASP A 558 23.57 -37.15 27.20
CA ASP A 558 24.12 -38.45 27.65
C ASP A 558 23.04 -39.52 27.92
N HIS A 559 21.77 -39.11 27.99
CA HIS A 559 20.61 -39.98 28.22
C HIS A 559 19.56 -39.93 27.10
N VAL A 560 19.91 -39.39 25.94
CA VAL A 560 18.98 -39.21 24.83
C VAL A 560 18.92 -40.45 23.95
N ASN A 561 17.71 -40.98 23.73
CA ASN A 561 17.44 -42.03 22.74
C ASN A 561 16.35 -41.55 21.77
N CYS A 562 16.75 -41.19 20.54
CA CYS A 562 15.86 -40.64 19.53
C CYS A 562 15.55 -41.69 18.46
N ASN A 563 14.29 -42.13 18.41
CA ASN A 563 13.76 -43.05 17.40
C ASN A 563 12.73 -42.39 16.47
N GLY A 564 12.78 -41.06 16.33
CA GLY A 564 11.88 -40.31 15.44
C GLY A 564 11.70 -38.84 15.80
N THR A 565 11.16 -38.06 14.84
CA THR A 565 10.95 -36.60 15.04
C THR A 565 9.95 -36.25 16.15
N ASN A 566 9.11 -37.19 16.57
CA ASN A 566 8.08 -36.96 17.58
C ASN A 566 8.41 -37.56 18.96
N THR A 567 9.58 -38.18 19.09
CA THR A 567 10.06 -38.80 20.33
C THR A 567 10.30 -37.74 21.39
N LEU A 568 9.84 -38.01 22.61
CA LEU A 568 10.07 -37.16 23.78
C LEU A 568 11.43 -37.52 24.39
N LEU A 569 12.31 -36.53 24.49
CA LEU A 569 13.70 -36.72 24.91
C LEU A 569 13.93 -36.03 26.25
N LYS A 570 14.68 -36.70 27.13
CA LYS A 570 15.20 -36.13 28.38
C LYS A 570 16.54 -35.47 28.07
N ILE A 571 16.54 -34.15 27.96
CA ILE A 571 17.71 -33.35 27.59
C ILE A 571 18.22 -32.66 28.86
N GLU A 572 19.52 -32.70 29.10
CA GLU A 572 20.12 -32.04 30.27
C GLU A 572 20.49 -30.61 29.93
N CYS A 573 19.95 -29.65 30.68
CA CYS A 573 20.43 -28.28 30.67
C CYS A 573 21.49 -28.10 31.76
N TYR A 574 22.67 -27.60 31.38
CA TYR A 574 23.75 -27.36 32.35
C TYR A 574 23.41 -26.31 33.43
N VAL A 575 22.31 -25.57 33.30
CA VAL A 575 21.85 -24.57 34.28
C VAL A 575 20.66 -25.08 35.12
N HIS A 576 19.69 -25.74 34.49
CA HIS A 576 18.40 -26.10 35.12
C HIS A 576 18.16 -27.60 35.24
N GLY A 577 19.15 -28.43 34.90
CA GLY A 577 19.03 -29.88 34.96
C GLY A 577 18.18 -30.47 33.82
N ILE A 578 17.68 -31.69 34.03
CA ILE A 578 17.01 -32.48 32.99
C ILE A 578 15.59 -31.97 32.73
N PHE A 579 15.26 -31.73 31.47
CA PHE A 579 13.92 -31.37 31.02
C PHE A 579 13.48 -32.20 29.81
N GLU A 580 12.17 -32.32 29.61
CA GLU A 580 11.58 -33.12 28.53
C GLU A 580 11.18 -32.26 27.34
N GLN A 581 11.60 -32.65 26.13
CA GLN A 581 11.24 -31.95 24.90
C GLN A 581 11.19 -32.88 23.69
N ARG A 582 10.30 -32.59 22.73
CA ARG A 582 10.22 -33.38 21.49
C ARG A 582 11.43 -33.12 20.59
N ALA A 583 11.96 -34.18 19.98
CA ALA A 583 13.12 -34.11 19.08
C ALA A 583 12.98 -33.04 17.99
N SER A 584 11.82 -32.98 17.31
CA SER A 584 11.56 -31.98 16.26
C SER A 584 11.48 -30.54 16.75
N GLN A 585 11.08 -30.31 18.00
CA GLN A 585 11.03 -28.96 18.58
C GLN A 585 12.44 -28.50 18.95
N HIS A 586 13.23 -29.40 19.53
CA HIS A 586 14.62 -29.10 19.90
C HIS A 586 15.48 -28.76 18.67
N LEU A 587 15.32 -29.52 17.58
CA LEU A 587 15.98 -29.26 16.29
C LEU A 587 15.49 -27.99 15.58
N LYS A 588 14.36 -27.41 16.00
CA LYS A 588 13.91 -26.09 15.53
C LYS A 588 14.49 -24.94 16.35
N GLY A 589 15.32 -25.24 17.35
CA GLY A 589 15.95 -24.24 18.22
C GLY A 589 15.16 -23.93 19.49
N SER A 590 14.11 -24.68 19.80
CA SER A 590 13.49 -24.60 21.13
C SER A 590 14.46 -25.15 22.18
N GLY A 591 14.61 -24.43 23.30
CA GLY A 591 15.51 -24.80 24.40
C GLY A 591 14.76 -25.11 25.70
N CYS A 592 15.49 -25.14 26.81
CA CYS A 592 14.93 -25.24 28.16
C CYS A 592 13.97 -24.08 28.43
N ARG A 593 12.77 -24.40 28.94
CA ARG A 593 11.74 -23.42 29.28
C ARG A 593 12.20 -22.49 30.40
N ASP A 594 12.93 -23.00 31.39
CA ASP A 594 13.40 -22.19 32.51
C ASP A 594 14.50 -21.23 32.08
N CYS A 595 15.43 -21.65 31.19
CA CYS A 595 16.36 -20.71 30.54
C CYS A 595 15.64 -19.62 29.73
N TYR A 596 14.53 -19.97 29.05
CA TYR A 596 13.72 -18.99 28.34
C TYR A 596 13.06 -18.03 29.33
N VAL A 597 12.49 -18.54 30.41
CA VAL A 597 11.89 -17.74 31.49
C VAL A 597 12.93 -16.81 32.12
N ASP A 598 14.13 -17.30 32.43
CA ASP A 598 15.20 -16.46 32.98
C ASP A 598 15.77 -15.47 31.96
N SER A 599 15.77 -15.79 30.67
CA SER A 599 16.07 -14.81 29.62
C SER A 599 14.96 -13.75 29.42
N THR A 600 13.72 -14.07 29.83
CA THR A 600 12.58 -13.15 29.84
C THR A 600 12.42 -12.38 31.15
N LYS A 601 13.06 -12.82 32.24
CA LYS A 601 13.36 -12.00 33.42
C LYS A 601 14.44 -10.99 33.02
N LEU A 602 14.04 -10.00 32.23
CA LEU A 602 14.87 -8.84 31.91
C LEU A 602 15.32 -8.21 33.23
N ASN A 603 16.63 -8.27 33.51
CA ASN A 603 17.27 -7.60 34.64
C ASN A 603 16.74 -6.17 34.80
N LEU A 604 16.42 -5.80 36.03
CA LEU A 604 16.04 -4.45 36.48
C LEU A 604 16.90 -3.35 35.82
N GLU A 605 18.19 -3.59 35.64
CA GLU A 605 19.11 -2.67 34.96
C GLU A 605 18.72 -2.33 33.52
N ASN A 606 18.26 -3.31 32.74
CA ASN A 606 17.84 -3.09 31.36
C ASN A 606 16.49 -2.37 31.31
N TYR A 607 15.59 -2.67 32.25
CA TYR A 607 14.33 -1.95 32.40
C TYR A 607 14.56 -0.46 32.70
N LEU A 608 15.46 -0.15 33.65
CA LEU A 608 15.82 1.23 33.99
C LEU A 608 16.51 1.97 32.83
N LYS A 609 17.37 1.30 32.06
CA LYS A 609 17.98 1.88 30.84
C LYS A 609 16.94 2.24 29.78
N ASP A 610 15.98 1.36 29.54
CA ASP A 610 14.92 1.61 28.56
C ASP A 610 14.00 2.75 29.02
N CYS A 611 13.64 2.81 30.31
CA CYS A 611 12.81 3.88 30.84
C CYS A 611 13.53 5.24 30.81
N LYS A 612 14.84 5.30 31.14
CA LYS A 612 15.67 6.51 30.97
C LYS A 612 15.76 6.97 29.52
N LYS A 613 15.79 6.05 28.55
CA LYS A 613 15.80 6.40 27.13
C LYS A 613 14.50 7.06 26.67
N VAL A 614 13.37 6.66 27.25
CA VAL A 614 12.04 7.14 26.86
C VAL A 614 11.68 8.44 27.59
N HIS A 615 11.97 8.52 28.90
CA HIS A 615 11.52 9.63 29.74
C HIS A 615 12.64 10.58 30.18
N GLY A 616 13.91 10.25 29.95
CA GLY A 616 15.05 11.01 30.47
C GLY A 616 15.10 10.97 31.99
N ASP A 617 15.40 12.11 32.61
CA ASP A 617 15.49 12.28 34.07
C ASP A 617 14.16 12.73 34.70
N LYS A 618 13.01 12.43 34.07
CA LYS A 618 11.69 12.90 34.53
C LYS A 618 11.11 12.11 35.70
N TYR A 619 11.60 10.91 35.97
CA TYR A 619 11.08 10.02 37.00
C TYR A 619 12.20 9.42 37.85
N ASP A 620 11.91 9.25 39.14
CA ASP A 620 12.70 8.49 40.09
C ASP A 620 12.09 7.09 40.29
N TYR A 621 12.96 6.08 40.44
CA TYR A 621 12.63 4.68 40.57
C TYR A 621 13.12 4.10 41.90
N SER A 622 13.43 4.94 42.89
CA SER A 622 13.91 4.53 44.22
C SER A 622 12.95 3.57 44.94
N LYS A 623 11.64 3.62 44.65
CA LYS A 623 10.59 2.77 45.23
C LYS A 623 10.13 1.64 44.29
N LEU A 624 10.90 1.33 43.25
CA LEU A 624 10.50 0.37 42.22
C LEU A 624 10.78 -1.07 42.64
N GLU A 625 9.72 -1.84 42.90
CA GLU A 625 9.76 -3.29 43.05
C GLU A 625 9.36 -3.97 41.74
N TYR A 626 10.35 -4.46 40.97
CA TYR A 626 10.14 -5.00 39.63
C TYR A 626 10.37 -6.51 39.57
N ASN A 627 9.29 -7.25 39.32
CA ASN A 627 9.32 -8.71 39.13
C ASN A 627 9.04 -9.09 37.67
N THR A 628 7.98 -8.55 37.08
CA THR A 628 7.62 -8.79 35.67
C THR A 628 7.15 -7.51 34.96
N ILE A 629 7.21 -7.51 33.62
CA ILE A 629 6.77 -6.38 32.80
C ILE A 629 5.26 -6.07 32.90
N ARG A 630 4.46 -7.01 33.44
CA ARG A 630 3.01 -6.86 33.58
C ARG A 630 2.58 -6.35 34.95
N ASP A 631 3.50 -6.32 35.92
CA ASP A 631 3.19 -5.86 37.27
C ASP A 631 3.06 -4.33 37.30
N LYS A 632 2.20 -3.85 38.21
CA LYS A 632 2.13 -2.42 38.53
C LYS A 632 3.31 -2.08 39.44
N VAL A 633 4.09 -1.08 39.01
CA VAL A 633 5.25 -0.57 39.74
C VAL A 633 4.96 0.85 40.25
N ILE A 634 5.56 1.19 41.37
CA ILE A 634 5.54 2.55 41.93
C ILE A 634 6.63 3.35 41.23
N ILE A 635 6.26 4.47 40.65
CA ILE A 635 7.15 5.39 39.93
C ILE A 635 6.97 6.77 40.53
N THR A 636 8.07 7.44 40.85
CA THR A 636 8.03 8.77 41.46
C THR A 636 8.23 9.82 40.38
N CYS A 637 7.25 10.68 40.15
CA CYS A 637 7.41 11.86 39.31
C CYS A 637 8.05 12.98 40.11
N HIS A 638 9.11 13.60 39.60
CA HIS A 638 9.77 14.72 40.29
C HIS A 638 8.84 15.91 40.57
N THR A 639 7.74 16.05 39.83
CA THR A 639 6.78 17.15 39.99
C THR A 639 5.52 16.76 40.76
N HIS A 640 5.05 15.50 40.70
CA HIS A 640 3.74 15.11 41.25
C HIS A 640 3.78 13.91 42.22
N GLY A 641 4.98 13.43 42.59
CA GLY A 641 5.15 12.34 43.54
C GLY A 641 4.86 10.96 42.97
N ASP A 642 4.59 10.01 43.88
CA ASP A 642 4.45 8.59 43.56
C ASP A 642 3.14 8.28 42.83
N PHE A 643 3.22 7.48 41.76
CA PHE A 643 2.05 6.97 41.06
C PHE A 643 2.26 5.51 40.64
N LEU A 644 1.15 4.78 40.48
CA LEU A 644 1.14 3.38 40.06
C LEU A 644 0.90 3.26 38.56
N GLN A 645 1.78 2.54 37.86
CA GLN A 645 1.62 2.24 36.43
C GLN A 645 2.20 0.87 36.11
N THR A 646 1.71 0.20 35.06
CA THR A 646 2.32 -1.06 34.65
C THR A 646 3.71 -0.81 34.07
N ALA A 647 4.66 -1.71 34.36
CA ALA A 647 6.02 -1.56 33.84
C ALA A 647 6.06 -1.57 32.30
N HIS A 648 5.16 -2.33 31.66
CA HIS A 648 4.97 -2.34 30.22
C HIS A 648 4.61 -0.95 29.68
N ASP A 649 3.57 -0.32 30.24
CA ASP A 649 3.04 0.93 29.70
C ASP A 649 4.01 2.07 29.93
N HIS A 650 4.66 2.09 31.09
CA HIS A 650 5.69 3.09 31.39
C HIS A 650 6.86 3.03 30.41
N LYS A 651 7.39 1.83 30.15
CA LYS A 651 8.45 1.60 29.16
C LYS A 651 8.07 2.07 27.76
N HIS A 652 6.79 2.03 27.39
CA HIS A 652 6.32 2.43 26.06
C HIS A 652 5.87 3.89 25.97
N GLY A 653 6.20 4.71 26.97
CA GLY A 653 5.93 6.15 26.96
C GLY A 653 4.71 6.57 27.77
N GLY A 654 4.08 5.66 28.53
CA GLY A 654 3.14 6.03 29.58
C GLY A 654 3.85 6.89 30.63
N GLY A 655 3.38 8.13 30.80
CA GLY A 655 3.92 9.06 31.79
C GLY A 655 3.04 9.16 33.03
N CYS A 656 3.39 10.10 33.91
CA CYS A 656 2.56 10.47 35.04
C CYS A 656 1.20 10.99 34.55
N PRO A 657 0.08 10.42 35.05
CA PRO A 657 -1.27 10.89 34.71
C PRO A 657 -1.50 12.36 35.05
N LYS A 658 -0.96 12.84 36.18
CA LYS A 658 -1.05 14.24 36.61
C LYS A 658 -0.33 15.19 35.65
N CYS A 659 0.88 14.84 35.22
CA CYS A 659 1.56 15.57 34.13
C CYS A 659 0.71 15.63 32.85
N ALA A 660 0.11 14.50 32.46
CA ALA A 660 -0.70 14.44 31.24
C ALA A 660 -1.98 15.29 31.35
N GLU A 661 -2.53 15.46 32.54
CA GLU A 661 -3.65 16.36 32.81
C GLU A 661 -3.23 17.83 32.82
N TYR A 662 -2.12 18.15 33.49
CA TYR A 662 -1.50 19.47 33.47
C TYR A 662 -1.22 19.96 32.04
N PHE A 663 -0.58 19.14 31.18
CA PHE A 663 -0.32 19.51 29.79
C PHE A 663 -1.61 19.65 28.95
N ARG A 664 -2.67 18.88 29.24
CA ARG A 664 -3.98 19.06 28.59
C ARG A 664 -4.63 20.38 28.97
N ASN A 665 -4.44 20.84 30.21
CA ASN A 665 -4.99 22.13 30.68
C ASN A 665 -4.21 23.36 30.14
N LEU A 666 -2.94 23.16 29.78
CA LEU A 666 -2.05 24.17 29.16
C LEU A 666 -2.03 24.18 27.62
N ASP A 667 -2.83 23.34 26.96
CA ASP A 667 -2.78 23.22 25.51
C ASP A 667 -3.04 24.58 24.82
N ASN A 668 -2.02 25.11 24.14
CA ASN A 668 -1.97 26.45 23.51
C ASN A 668 -2.09 27.66 24.48
N LYS A 669 -1.72 27.52 25.76
CA LYS A 669 -1.69 28.61 26.76
C LYS A 669 -0.31 28.74 27.41
N ASP A 670 0.09 29.97 27.73
CA ASP A 670 1.35 30.27 28.40
C ASP A 670 1.23 29.95 29.92
N PRO A 671 2.11 29.13 30.52
CA PRO A 671 2.10 28.82 31.95
C PRO A 671 2.14 30.06 32.85
N ASP A 672 2.80 31.14 32.39
CA ASP A 672 2.92 32.40 33.13
C ASP A 672 1.71 33.34 32.92
N THR A 673 0.66 32.89 32.21
CA THR A 673 -0.55 33.69 32.00
C THR A 673 -1.17 34.07 33.35
N PRO A 674 -1.39 35.36 33.64
CA PRO A 674 -2.08 35.78 34.86
C PRO A 674 -3.52 35.22 34.89
N CYS A 675 -3.89 34.58 35.99
CA CYS A 675 -5.22 34.04 36.21
C CYS A 675 -5.61 34.10 37.69
N TYR A 676 -6.90 33.91 37.96
CA TYR A 676 -7.43 33.81 39.31
C TYR A 676 -7.70 32.35 39.66
N LEU A 677 -7.12 31.88 40.76
CA LEU A 677 -7.61 30.73 41.50
C LEU A 677 -8.70 31.23 42.44
N TYR A 678 -9.86 30.58 42.44
CA TYR A 678 -11.01 30.97 43.25
C TYR A 678 -11.57 29.80 44.05
N TYR A 679 -12.23 30.13 45.14
CA TYR A 679 -13.02 29.24 45.98
C TYR A 679 -14.35 29.93 46.30
N LEU A 680 -15.46 29.33 45.87
CA LEU A 680 -16.81 29.92 45.95
C LEU A 680 -17.69 29.11 46.87
N GLN A 681 -18.46 29.80 47.69
CA GLN A 681 -19.63 29.23 48.35
C GLN A 681 -20.86 29.45 47.46
N LEU A 682 -21.51 28.36 47.05
CA LEU A 682 -22.63 28.37 46.13
C LEU A 682 -23.89 27.85 46.83
N ARG A 683 -25.04 28.46 46.54
CA ARG A 683 -26.34 28.04 47.07
C ARG A 683 -27.30 27.69 45.94
N THR A 684 -27.91 26.51 46.06
CA THR A 684 -29.11 26.10 45.34
C THR A 684 -30.34 26.23 46.24
N GLU A 685 -31.52 25.93 45.71
CA GLU A 685 -32.75 25.86 46.52
C GLU A 685 -32.67 24.84 47.67
N HIS A 686 -31.84 23.80 47.56
CA HIS A 686 -31.86 22.66 48.48
C HIS A 686 -30.54 22.39 49.20
N LEU A 687 -29.44 23.04 48.79
CA LEU A 687 -28.09 22.73 49.25
C LEU A 687 -27.15 23.93 49.10
N ILE A 688 -26.27 24.11 50.09
CA ILE A 688 -25.08 24.96 50.00
C ILE A 688 -23.88 24.04 49.77
N PHE A 689 -22.99 24.41 48.85
CA PHE A 689 -21.81 23.63 48.49
C PHE A 689 -20.67 24.57 48.08
N TYR A 690 -19.46 24.04 48.02
CA TYR A 690 -18.26 24.83 47.71
C TYR A 690 -17.66 24.41 46.39
N LYS A 691 -17.02 25.36 45.70
CA LYS A 691 -16.41 25.13 44.40
C LYS A 691 -15.05 25.79 44.30
N VAL A 692 -14.02 25.00 43.98
CA VAL A 692 -12.71 25.50 43.57
C VAL A 692 -12.65 25.65 42.04
N GLY A 693 -11.88 26.63 41.56
CA GLY A 693 -11.30 26.53 40.22
C GLY A 693 -10.65 27.77 39.66
N ILE A 694 -10.40 27.78 38.34
CA ILE A 694 -9.50 28.74 37.70
C ILE A 694 -10.20 29.58 36.60
N THR A 695 -9.87 30.87 36.52
CA THR A 695 -10.37 31.78 35.46
C THR A 695 -9.36 32.85 35.04
N THR A 696 -9.24 33.08 33.72
CA THR A 696 -8.44 34.19 33.16
C THR A 696 -9.26 35.47 32.93
N LYS A 697 -10.58 35.43 33.15
CA LYS A 697 -11.51 36.54 32.84
C LYS A 697 -12.21 37.11 34.08
N GLY A 698 -11.88 36.59 35.27
CA GLY A 698 -12.58 36.86 36.52
C GLY A 698 -13.76 35.91 36.77
N VAL A 699 -14.23 35.86 38.02
CA VAL A 699 -15.32 34.98 38.48
C VAL A 699 -16.66 35.41 37.88
N GLU A 700 -16.97 36.71 37.90
CA GLU A 700 -18.22 37.26 37.35
C GLU A 700 -18.45 36.88 35.88
N GLN A 701 -17.42 37.03 35.03
CA GLN A 701 -17.54 36.67 33.62
C GLN A 701 -17.61 35.16 33.40
N ARG A 702 -17.05 34.36 34.30
CA ARG A 702 -17.12 32.89 34.24
C ARG A 702 -18.52 32.38 34.59
N PHE A 703 -19.15 32.98 35.59
CA PHE A 703 -20.44 32.57 36.13
C PHE A 703 -21.62 33.48 35.74
N TYR A 704 -21.51 34.23 34.63
CA TYR A 704 -22.59 35.11 34.14
C TYR A 704 -23.93 34.42 33.82
N ARG A 705 -23.96 33.08 33.77
CA ARG A 705 -25.15 32.27 33.55
C ARG A 705 -25.63 31.52 34.78
N LEU A 706 -25.01 31.72 35.94
CA LEU A 706 -25.27 30.94 37.16
C LEU A 706 -26.73 31.06 37.62
N GLU A 707 -27.33 32.24 37.47
CA GLU A 707 -28.76 32.45 37.75
C GLU A 707 -29.67 31.53 36.93
N LYS A 708 -29.26 31.15 35.71
CA LYS A 708 -30.03 30.23 34.86
C LYS A 708 -29.92 28.76 35.29
N ASP A 709 -28.93 28.44 36.11
CA ASP A 709 -28.76 27.15 36.78
C ASP A 709 -29.44 27.16 38.18
N ASN A 710 -30.31 28.15 38.47
CA ASN A 710 -30.98 28.33 39.78
C ASN A 710 -30.01 28.29 40.97
N THR A 711 -28.81 28.83 40.76
CA THR A 711 -27.72 28.85 41.75
C THR A 711 -27.24 30.28 41.92
N GLU A 712 -26.78 30.63 43.12
CA GLU A 712 -26.17 31.93 43.41
C GLU A 712 -24.86 31.80 44.19
N ILE A 713 -24.01 32.81 44.11
CA ILE A 713 -22.76 32.91 44.87
C ILE A 713 -23.08 33.59 46.21
N LEU A 714 -22.77 32.92 47.32
CA LEU A 714 -22.89 33.48 48.66
C LEU A 714 -21.61 34.18 49.11
N ASP A 715 -20.47 33.54 48.86
CA ASP A 715 -19.16 34.06 49.22
C ASP A 715 -18.11 33.71 48.16
N GLN A 716 -17.09 34.54 48.04
CA GLN A 716 -16.03 34.42 47.03
C GLN A 716 -14.66 34.77 47.61
N PHE A 717 -13.75 33.81 47.51
CA PHE A 717 -12.33 33.98 47.75
C PHE A 717 -11.59 33.81 46.43
N SER A 718 -10.68 34.73 46.11
CA SER A 718 -9.87 34.61 44.88
C SER A 718 -8.54 35.31 45.00
N ILE A 719 -7.50 34.67 44.44
CA ILE A 719 -6.12 35.15 44.44
C ILE A 719 -5.58 35.18 43.01
N LEU A 720 -4.85 36.24 42.67
CA LEU A 720 -4.17 36.40 41.39
C LEU A 720 -2.85 35.62 41.41
N THR A 721 -2.67 34.72 40.45
CA THR A 721 -1.47 33.88 40.32
C THR A 721 -1.19 33.55 38.85
N THR A 722 -0.15 32.76 38.58
CA THR A 722 0.11 32.23 37.24
C THR A 722 -0.74 30.99 36.97
N LEU A 723 -1.05 30.74 35.69
CA LEU A 723 -1.82 29.59 35.26
C LEU A 723 -1.19 28.27 35.71
N ASP A 724 0.15 28.20 35.70
CA ASP A 724 0.92 27.09 36.24
C ASP A 724 0.58 26.79 37.72
N LYS A 725 0.77 27.79 38.58
CA LYS A 725 0.52 27.68 40.02
C LYS A 725 -0.95 27.41 40.32
N ALA A 726 -1.88 28.02 39.59
CA ALA A 726 -3.31 27.80 39.77
C ALA A 726 -3.74 26.36 39.45
N ILE A 727 -3.22 25.75 38.38
CA ILE A 727 -3.55 24.37 37.99
C ILE A 727 -3.06 23.39 39.05
N ILE A 728 -1.83 23.59 39.54
CA ILE A 728 -1.25 22.76 40.60
C ILE A 728 -2.10 22.89 41.86
N ALA A 729 -2.40 24.12 42.29
CA ALA A 729 -3.20 24.38 43.49
C ALA A 729 -4.62 23.78 43.41
N GLU A 730 -5.34 23.98 42.29
CA GLU A 730 -6.68 23.40 42.07
C GLU A 730 -6.65 21.87 42.21
N GLN A 731 -5.65 21.21 41.60
CA GLN A 731 -5.50 19.76 41.69
C GLN A 731 -5.14 19.29 43.10
N THR A 732 -4.23 19.98 43.78
CA THR A 732 -3.84 19.63 45.16
C THR A 732 -5.03 19.70 46.12
N ILE A 733 -5.84 20.75 46.05
CA ILE A 733 -7.04 20.90 46.88
C ILE A 733 -8.06 19.79 46.59
N LEU A 734 -8.28 19.43 45.32
CA LEU A 734 -9.21 18.36 44.96
C LEU A 734 -8.76 16.99 45.47
N GLU A 735 -7.45 16.71 45.46
CA GLU A 735 -6.88 15.44 45.92
C GLU A 735 -6.85 15.33 47.44
N GLU A 736 -6.45 16.40 48.12
CA GLU A 736 -6.37 16.43 49.59
C GLU A 736 -7.74 16.22 50.24
N PHE A 737 -8.79 16.75 49.62
CA PHE A 737 -10.16 16.68 50.11
C PHE A 737 -11.08 15.82 49.24
N GLU A 738 -10.53 14.78 48.59
CA GLU A 738 -11.29 13.89 47.70
C GLU A 738 -12.50 13.25 48.40
N GLU A 739 -12.41 12.97 49.71
CA GLU A 739 -13.51 12.38 50.49
C GLU A 739 -14.73 13.31 50.68
N TYR A 740 -14.53 14.62 50.55
CA TYR A 740 -15.58 15.64 50.67
C TYR A 740 -16.18 16.05 49.31
N ARG A 741 -15.72 15.43 48.21
CA ARG A 741 -16.15 15.81 46.87
C ARG A 741 -17.62 15.52 46.62
N LEU A 742 -18.26 16.49 45.99
CA LEU A 742 -19.66 16.44 45.60
C LEU A 742 -19.78 16.67 44.09
N LEU A 743 -20.47 15.78 43.39
CA LEU A 743 -20.70 15.95 41.96
C LEU A 743 -21.95 16.81 41.72
N MET A 744 -21.76 18.03 41.24
CA MET A 744 -22.82 19.00 40.93
C MET A 744 -22.98 19.22 39.42
N SER A 745 -22.61 18.22 38.61
CA SER A 745 -22.65 18.32 37.15
C SER A 745 -24.06 18.48 36.58
N ASP A 746 -25.06 17.91 37.25
CA ASP A 746 -26.48 18.03 36.88
C ASP A 746 -27.10 19.37 37.33
N THR A 747 -26.44 20.07 38.25
CA THR A 747 -26.86 21.38 38.75
C THR A 747 -26.19 22.51 37.95
N LEU A 748 -24.87 22.47 37.79
CA LEU A 748 -24.10 23.49 37.07
C LEU A 748 -24.02 23.20 35.56
N VAL A 749 -25.18 23.07 34.90
CA VAL A 749 -25.26 22.64 33.49
C VAL A 749 -24.79 23.74 32.53
N LEU A 750 -25.27 24.97 32.72
CA LEU A 750 -24.95 26.10 31.83
C LEU A 750 -23.62 26.76 32.19
N SER A 751 -23.31 26.81 33.49
CA SER A 751 -22.08 27.39 34.04
C SER A 751 -20.88 26.45 33.94
N LYS A 752 -21.13 25.13 33.89
CA LYS A 752 -20.12 24.04 33.85
C LYS A 752 -19.22 24.01 35.09
N GLY A 753 -18.42 22.95 35.22
CA GLY A 753 -17.49 22.77 36.35
C GLY A 753 -18.10 22.13 37.59
N GLY A 754 -19.15 21.31 37.42
CA GLY A 754 -19.76 20.55 38.51
C GLY A 754 -18.92 19.37 39.04
N THR A 755 -17.69 19.20 38.56
CA THR A 755 -16.75 18.16 39.00
C THR A 755 -15.81 18.64 40.10
N GLU A 756 -15.57 19.95 40.21
CA GLU A 756 -14.64 20.52 41.19
C GLU A 756 -15.39 21.10 42.41
N CYS A 757 -16.31 20.35 43.01
CA CYS A 757 -17.17 20.83 44.11
C CYS A 757 -17.02 19.96 45.37
N PHE A 758 -17.30 20.56 46.53
CA PHE A 758 -17.26 19.94 47.87
C PHE A 758 -18.58 20.15 48.59
N ALA A 759 -18.97 19.21 49.44
CA ALA A 759 -20.18 19.31 50.25
C ALA A 759 -20.05 20.35 51.38
N ASP A 760 -18.85 20.47 51.96
CA ASP A 760 -18.55 21.34 53.10
C ASP A 760 -17.36 22.28 52.80
N ASP A 761 -17.13 23.26 53.68
CA ASP A 761 -16.01 24.19 53.57
C ASP A 761 -14.69 23.54 53.98
N VAL A 762 -14.08 22.79 53.06
CA VAL A 762 -12.85 22.04 53.33
C VAL A 762 -11.64 22.92 53.64
N LEU A 763 -11.59 24.15 53.14
CA LEU A 763 -10.49 25.07 53.44
C LEU A 763 -10.72 25.76 54.79
N GLY A 764 -11.91 26.32 55.01
CA GLY A 764 -12.22 27.02 56.25
C GLY A 764 -12.23 26.12 57.49
N VAL A 765 -12.73 24.88 57.37
CA VAL A 765 -12.75 23.90 58.48
C VAL A 765 -11.34 23.50 58.92
N HIS A 766 -10.39 23.45 57.98
CA HIS A 766 -9.01 23.06 58.24
C HIS A 766 -8.09 24.27 58.53
N GLY A 767 -8.63 25.49 58.53
CA GLY A 767 -7.86 26.72 58.77
C GLY A 767 -6.84 27.04 57.68
N LEU A 768 -7.14 26.63 56.44
CA LEU A 768 -6.29 26.81 55.27
C LEU A 768 -6.85 27.90 54.36
N GLU A 769 -5.97 28.62 53.68
CA GLU A 769 -6.33 29.65 52.70
C GLU A 769 -5.81 29.27 51.30
N LEU A 770 -6.31 29.95 50.24
CA LEU A 770 -5.86 29.67 48.87
C LEU A 770 -4.36 29.98 48.67
N GLU A 771 -3.85 30.94 49.45
CA GLU A 771 -2.47 31.38 49.52
C GLU A 771 -1.51 30.23 49.86
N ASP A 772 -1.94 29.29 50.71
CA ASP A 772 -1.12 28.15 51.16
C ASP A 772 -0.77 27.22 50.00
N TYR A 773 -1.60 27.17 48.96
CA TYR A 773 -1.47 26.29 47.81
C TYR A 773 -0.72 26.90 46.61
N ILE A 774 -0.31 28.17 46.69
CA ILE A 774 0.30 28.91 45.57
C ILE A 774 1.81 29.18 45.78
N THR A 775 2.38 28.73 46.90
CA THR A 775 3.78 29.01 47.28
C THR A 775 4.81 28.44 46.32
#